data_AF-A0A4R6RAP2-F1
#
_entry.id   AF-A0A4R6RAP2-F1
#
_cell.length_a   1.000
_cell.length_b   1.000
_cell.length_c   1.000
_cell.angle_alpha   90.00
_cell.angle_beta   90.00
_cell.angle_gamma   90.00
#
_symmetry.space_group_name_H-M   'P 1'
#
loop_
_entity.id
_entity.type
_entity.pdbx_description
1 polymer ?
#
loop_
_entity_poly.entity_id
_entity_poly.type
_entity_poly.pdbx_seq_one_letter_code
_entity_poly.pdbx_strand_id
1 'polypeptide(L)'
;MRSHLALPTVFASAVLALSVGAAHAAEPAAAPQGLNILSPMKLDARALLAMKAGEQVAIDFPVIGRKTVVFETTTRGIDGLAYWHGRLAGSTRDRVYLKQTSAGFVGAIRFADRQVAFQQQGSALRAVDASALAAVAGQAYAVGNSLEKGVHEISGNFAAIAQAGEGAEIALPLPGGLTEVAVVTRAAIDEHGFQQVTGVSRMDGIAYPTQLTISKDAVFGTVLTSQGEYQIVTRGGKTQILDPKAAGWQAPRGDDHIEVSGLLDGEPLSAGALVRTQAAVTTTTTTTTTTTTTTTPSLIPLKAGTVDTTINLLMTYSPSYVKMWGNETAARTRLSNLVEVANSAYGNSGTGIKFRVVGWRQVAVADATPQTHLGNLRLDAGAFKGTAAQKSLNGAAMTVFFSPFNAVTSTTGTCGLAYVPAANAAGLATFKSQAPYLMFAALNDGQTSNGWYCESLTLAHELGHNLGNAHDKANSSFPGVFSHSYGKGVSGAFGTVMSYISPRVALFSSPQLKCTSAGAVCGTATENVVASVLQTKSTVAALGKTTATTVASDGSFMVSGWLLNTNGTPFTGAATFKVNTAGVSCASGSTGLYMCKVPAGVSSVTLSAAVVGRAVSPTLSTFGINRLSNTPVNATRFYVK
;
A
#
# COMPACT_ATOMS: atom_id res chain seq x y z
N MET A 1 0.38 73.76 15.58
CA MET A 1 0.59 74.64 16.76
C MET A 1 0.96 73.75 17.96
N ARG A 2 1.71 74.25 18.95
CA ARG A 2 1.86 73.62 20.29
C ARG A 2 0.81 74.24 21.26
N SER A 3 0.57 73.85 22.52
CA SER A 3 1.22 72.92 23.48
C SER A 3 0.13 72.21 24.35
N HIS A 4 0.22 71.76 25.62
CA HIS A 4 1.26 71.64 26.69
C HIS A 4 0.79 70.65 27.81
N LEU A 5 1.72 70.00 28.54
CA LEU A 5 1.57 69.36 29.88
C LEU A 5 0.55 68.18 30.02
N ALA A 6 0.51 67.36 31.10
CA ALA A 6 1.55 66.75 31.99
C ALA A 6 0.96 65.61 32.87
N LEU A 7 1.81 64.81 33.54
CA LEU A 7 1.53 63.74 34.53
C LEU A 7 1.20 64.31 35.97
N PRO A 8 0.93 63.55 37.09
CA PRO A 8 1.23 62.12 37.39
C PRO A 8 0.30 61.26 38.34
N THR A 9 0.59 59.95 38.41
CA THR A 9 0.61 58.94 39.53
C THR A 9 -0.36 58.86 40.75
N VAL A 10 -0.86 57.62 40.98
CA VAL A 10 -0.83 56.77 42.22
C VAL A 10 -1.63 57.14 43.50
N PHE A 11 -2.39 56.16 44.03
CA PHE A 11 -2.46 55.80 45.47
C PHE A 11 -2.92 54.32 45.66
N ALA A 12 -2.89 53.78 46.89
CA ALA A 12 -3.08 52.35 47.17
C ALA A 12 -3.69 52.04 48.57
N SER A 13 -3.98 50.74 48.79
CA SER A 13 -4.18 50.03 50.07
C SER A 13 -5.54 50.10 50.79
N ALA A 14 -6.08 48.90 51.06
CA ALA A 14 -6.89 48.58 52.24
C ALA A 14 -6.67 47.10 52.60
N VAL A 15 -6.64 46.76 53.90
CA VAL A 15 -6.43 45.40 54.43
C VAL A 15 -7.41 45.17 55.57
N LEU A 16 -7.98 43.96 55.66
CA LEU A 16 -8.65 43.46 56.86
C LEU A 16 -8.41 41.95 56.98
N ALA A 17 -8.27 41.46 58.21
CA ALA A 17 -7.99 40.05 58.50
C ALA A 17 -8.78 39.58 59.73
N LEU A 18 -9.21 38.32 59.72
CA LEU A 18 -9.67 37.55 60.89
C LEU A 18 -9.63 36.03 60.56
N SER A 19 -9.82 35.18 61.56
CA SER A 19 -8.98 33.98 61.71
C SER A 19 -9.66 32.61 61.63
N VAL A 20 -9.00 31.69 60.91
CA VAL A 20 -8.77 30.24 61.20
C VAL A 20 -9.96 29.38 61.66
N GLY A 21 -10.30 28.39 60.83
CA GLY A 21 -10.87 27.10 61.22
C GLY A 21 -10.24 26.00 60.36
N ALA A 22 -9.86 24.85 60.94
CA ALA A 22 -9.04 23.85 60.26
C ALA A 22 -9.80 22.55 59.93
N ALA A 23 -9.72 22.10 58.67
CA ALA A 23 -10.14 20.77 58.25
C ALA A 23 -9.31 20.28 57.04
N HIS A 24 -8.60 19.17 57.25
CA HIS A 24 -7.98 18.25 56.27
C HIS A 24 -7.95 18.66 54.78
N ALA A 25 -6.78 19.07 54.30
CA ALA A 25 -6.46 19.02 52.87
C ALA A 25 -6.09 17.58 52.47
N ALA A 26 -6.70 17.05 51.41
CA ALA A 26 -6.25 15.83 50.75
C ALA A 26 -5.17 16.16 49.71
N GLU A 27 -4.16 15.31 49.55
CA GLU A 27 -3.10 15.52 48.56
C GLU A 27 -3.62 15.45 47.11
N PRO A 28 -3.11 16.29 46.20
CA PRO A 28 -3.35 16.12 44.78
C PRO A 28 -2.68 14.83 44.27
N ALA A 29 -3.38 14.07 43.42
CA ALA A 29 -2.91 12.77 42.96
C ALA A 29 -1.57 12.85 42.21
N ALA A 30 -0.67 11.91 42.52
CA ALA A 30 0.68 11.88 41.98
C ALA A 30 0.71 11.66 40.45
N ALA A 31 1.66 12.32 39.79
CA ALA A 31 1.97 12.08 38.37
C ALA A 31 2.43 10.63 38.14
N PRO A 32 2.21 10.05 36.93
CA PRO A 32 2.61 8.68 36.63
C PRO A 32 4.12 8.50 36.78
N GLN A 33 4.53 7.67 37.74
CA GLN A 33 5.93 7.43 38.07
C GLN A 33 6.62 6.67 36.93
N GLY A 34 7.54 7.34 36.23
CA GLY A 34 8.42 6.69 35.27
C GLY A 34 9.36 5.69 35.95
N LEU A 35 9.59 4.54 35.33
CA LEU A 35 10.50 3.50 35.80
C LEU A 35 11.95 4.00 35.80
N ASN A 36 12.36 4.61 36.91
CA ASN A 36 13.68 5.24 37.04
C ASN A 36 14.75 4.20 37.38
N ILE A 37 15.18 3.44 36.37
CA ILE A 37 16.17 2.36 36.49
C ILE A 37 17.57 2.96 36.71
N LEU A 38 17.90 3.19 38.00
CA LEU A 38 19.19 3.67 38.49
C LEU A 38 20.11 2.50 38.86
N SER A 39 20.58 1.79 37.85
CA SER A 39 21.74 0.88 37.94
C SER A 39 22.30 0.63 36.54
N PRO A 40 23.60 0.28 36.39
CA PRO A 40 24.21 -0.14 35.12
C PRO A 40 23.79 -1.57 34.75
N MET A 41 22.48 -1.83 34.77
CA MET A 41 21.91 -3.15 34.53
C MET A 41 21.84 -3.45 33.04
N LYS A 42 22.29 -4.67 32.73
CA LYS A 42 21.87 -5.46 31.56
C LYS A 42 20.40 -5.19 31.26
N LEU A 43 20.09 -4.72 30.04
CA LEU A 43 18.72 -4.56 29.53
C LEU A 43 17.86 -5.76 29.95
N ASP A 44 16.94 -5.54 30.90
CA ASP A 44 16.13 -6.61 31.44
C ASP A 44 15.05 -6.96 30.42
N ALA A 45 15.22 -8.11 29.77
CA ALA A 45 14.27 -8.60 28.79
C ALA A 45 12.88 -8.86 29.38
N ARG A 46 12.78 -9.18 30.67
CA ARG A 46 11.50 -9.37 31.35
C ARG A 46 10.79 -8.03 31.57
N ALA A 47 11.51 -7.00 32.03
CA ALA A 47 10.95 -5.67 32.18
C ALA A 47 10.53 -5.07 30.83
N LEU A 48 11.42 -5.08 29.83
CA LEU A 48 11.18 -4.51 28.51
C LEU A 48 9.97 -5.16 27.80
N LEU A 49 9.91 -6.50 27.76
CA LEU A 49 8.82 -7.21 27.08
C LEU A 49 7.49 -7.22 27.88
N ALA A 50 7.49 -6.70 29.12
CA ALA A 50 6.29 -6.48 29.92
C ALA A 50 5.75 -5.04 29.85
N MET A 51 6.43 -4.13 29.13
CA MET A 51 6.00 -2.73 29.01
C MET A 51 4.65 -2.58 28.29
N LYS A 52 3.97 -1.46 28.57
CA LYS A 52 2.71 -1.04 27.92
C LYS A 52 2.95 0.19 27.06
N ALA A 53 2.29 0.26 25.89
CA ALA A 53 2.53 1.31 24.91
C ALA A 53 2.39 2.72 25.53
N GLY A 54 3.42 3.56 25.36
CA GLY A 54 3.53 4.88 26.00
C GLY A 54 4.42 4.92 27.25
N GLU A 55 4.73 3.79 27.89
CA GLU A 55 5.72 3.71 28.96
C GLU A 55 7.13 4.04 28.45
N GLN A 56 7.99 4.55 29.32
CA GLN A 56 9.30 5.08 28.97
C GLN A 56 10.44 4.37 29.70
N VAL A 57 11.52 4.09 28.97
CA VAL A 57 12.74 3.46 29.49
C VAL A 57 13.98 4.25 29.03
N ALA A 58 14.96 4.45 29.91
CA ALA A 58 16.24 5.03 29.52
C ALA A 58 17.19 3.92 29.03
N ILE A 59 17.73 4.07 27.82
CA ILE A 59 18.67 3.12 27.22
C ILE A 59 19.97 3.85 26.86
N ASP A 60 21.10 3.28 27.29
CA ASP A 60 22.44 3.73 26.94
C ASP A 60 22.89 3.13 25.61
N PHE A 61 22.68 3.87 24.52
CA PHE A 61 23.04 3.45 23.17
C PHE A 61 24.52 3.75 22.87
N PRO A 62 25.19 2.89 22.08
CA PRO A 62 26.53 3.19 21.59
C PRO A 62 26.47 4.39 20.62
N VAL A 63 27.57 5.14 20.54
CA VAL A 63 27.75 6.37 19.73
C VAL A 63 26.89 7.57 20.19
N ILE A 64 25.60 7.39 20.47
CA ILE A 64 24.65 8.50 20.72
C ILE A 64 24.33 8.74 22.21
N GLY A 65 24.79 7.86 23.11
CA GLY A 65 24.64 7.96 24.56
C GLY A 65 23.25 7.61 25.09
N ARG A 66 22.99 7.97 26.35
CA ARG A 66 21.70 7.74 27.03
C ARG A 66 20.57 8.47 26.29
N LYS A 67 19.51 7.75 25.94
CA LYS A 67 18.25 8.31 25.42
C LYS A 67 17.07 7.69 26.13
N THR A 68 16.04 8.49 26.39
CA THR A 68 14.73 7.99 26.80
C THR A 68 13.98 7.47 25.58
N VAL A 69 13.44 6.26 25.66
CA VAL A 69 12.69 5.58 24.61
C VAL A 69 11.27 5.34 25.11
N VAL A 70 10.28 5.80 24.34
CA VAL A 70 8.86 5.48 24.52
C VAL A 70 8.60 4.15 23.83
N PHE A 71 8.11 3.16 24.57
CA PHE A 71 7.70 1.87 24.00
C PHE A 71 6.44 2.03 23.14
N GLU A 72 6.42 1.37 21.99
CA GLU A 72 5.31 1.41 21.03
C GLU A 72 4.59 0.07 20.93
N THR A 73 5.31 -1.05 20.72
CA THR A 73 4.72 -2.39 20.56
C THR A 73 5.77 -3.50 20.61
N THR A 74 5.33 -4.76 20.75
CA THR A 74 6.18 -5.96 20.56
C THR A 74 5.64 -6.80 19.41
N THR A 75 6.48 -7.06 18.41
CA THR A 75 6.22 -7.96 17.26
C THR A 75 6.92 -9.31 17.48
N ARG A 76 6.78 -10.23 16.52
CA ARG A 76 7.56 -11.49 16.48
C ARG A 76 8.30 -11.63 15.16
N GLY A 77 9.49 -12.22 15.15
CA GLY A 77 10.10 -12.68 13.90
C GLY A 77 9.45 -13.97 13.42
N ILE A 78 9.83 -14.44 12.22
CA ILE A 78 9.44 -15.78 11.74
C ILE A 78 10.18 -16.90 12.53
N ASP A 79 11.23 -16.56 13.28
CA ASP A 79 11.79 -17.39 14.37
C ASP A 79 10.86 -17.52 15.60
N GLY A 80 9.78 -16.74 15.68
CA GLY A 80 8.92 -16.64 16.86
C GLY A 80 9.52 -15.83 18.02
N LEU A 81 10.77 -15.35 17.88
CA LEU A 81 11.43 -14.51 18.89
C LEU A 81 10.74 -13.15 18.99
N ALA A 82 10.79 -12.54 20.17
CA ALA A 82 10.16 -11.26 20.43
C ALA A 82 11.06 -10.09 19.98
N TYR A 83 10.43 -9.10 19.35
CA TYR A 83 11.06 -7.87 18.90
C TYR A 83 10.33 -6.70 19.56
N TRP A 84 11.00 -6.03 20.48
CA TRP A 84 10.50 -4.86 21.19
C TRP A 84 10.73 -3.61 20.34
N HIS A 85 9.73 -2.73 20.21
CA HIS A 85 9.82 -1.49 19.43
C HIS A 85 9.55 -0.28 20.30
N GLY A 86 10.33 0.77 20.08
CA GLY A 86 10.11 2.08 20.65
C GLY A 86 10.57 3.20 19.75
N ARG A 87 10.35 4.44 20.18
CA ARG A 87 10.88 5.66 19.56
C ARG A 87 11.48 6.56 20.63
N LEU A 88 12.47 7.39 20.31
CA LEU A 88 13.00 8.32 21.29
C LEU A 88 11.93 9.31 21.80
N ALA A 89 12.00 9.67 23.07
CA ALA A 89 11.21 10.76 23.61
C ALA A 89 11.54 12.06 22.86
N GLY A 90 10.51 12.81 22.47
CA GLY A 90 10.65 14.01 21.63
C GLY A 90 10.81 13.75 20.12
N SER A 91 10.96 12.49 19.66
CA SER A 91 11.09 12.16 18.23
C SER A 91 10.09 11.09 17.79
N THR A 92 9.62 11.21 16.54
CA THR A 92 8.83 10.17 15.87
C THR A 92 9.60 9.43 14.78
N ARG A 93 10.82 9.88 14.41
CA ARG A 93 11.71 9.12 13.51
C ARG A 93 12.66 8.17 14.19
N ASP A 94 13.16 8.55 15.36
CA ASP A 94 14.32 7.90 15.95
C ASP A 94 13.87 6.60 16.65
N ARG A 95 13.51 5.62 15.81
CA ARG A 95 12.98 4.33 16.20
C ARG A 95 14.09 3.39 16.67
N VAL A 96 13.75 2.61 17.67
CA VAL A 96 14.55 1.58 18.32
C VAL A 96 13.83 0.26 18.12
N TYR A 97 14.56 -0.78 17.71
CA TYR A 97 14.08 -2.15 17.88
C TYR A 97 15.11 -2.99 18.63
N LEU A 98 14.63 -3.91 19.47
CA LEU A 98 15.44 -4.85 20.25
C LEU A 98 14.90 -6.27 20.04
N LYS A 99 15.64 -7.11 19.31
CA LYS A 99 15.38 -8.56 19.19
C LYS A 99 15.96 -9.28 20.39
N GLN A 100 15.14 -10.04 21.12
CA GLN A 100 15.66 -10.92 22.18
C GLN A 100 16.34 -12.16 21.56
N THR A 101 17.55 -12.47 22.02
CA THR A 101 18.30 -13.69 21.68
C THR A 101 18.80 -14.39 22.96
N SER A 102 19.34 -15.60 22.83
CA SER A 102 19.99 -16.32 23.94
C SER A 102 21.22 -15.59 24.52
N ALA A 103 21.89 -14.76 23.71
CA ALA A 103 23.06 -13.96 24.14
C ALA A 103 22.68 -12.60 24.78
N GLY A 104 21.40 -12.24 24.80
CA GLY A 104 20.91 -10.89 25.12
C GLY A 104 20.24 -10.24 23.92
N PHE A 105 20.17 -8.91 23.90
CA PHE A 105 19.56 -8.17 22.80
C PHE A 105 20.51 -7.91 21.62
N VAL A 106 19.98 -8.02 20.40
CA VAL A 106 20.54 -7.40 19.19
C VAL A 106 19.52 -6.41 18.63
N GLY A 107 19.94 -5.34 18.00
CA GLY A 107 18.99 -4.31 17.58
C GLY A 107 19.58 -3.17 16.79
N ALA A 108 18.78 -2.13 16.61
CA ALA A 108 19.23 -0.87 16.04
C ALA A 108 18.48 0.30 16.63
N ILE A 109 19.10 1.46 16.49
CA ILE A 109 18.46 2.76 16.60
C ILE A 109 18.67 3.53 15.31
N ARG A 110 17.60 4.15 14.79
CA ARG A 110 17.74 5.28 13.89
C ARG A 110 17.96 6.54 14.71
N PHE A 111 18.96 7.31 14.36
CA PHE A 111 19.24 8.61 14.97
C PHE A 111 19.75 9.57 13.89
N ALA A 112 19.04 10.68 13.68
CA ALA A 112 19.40 11.71 12.69
C ALA A 112 19.68 11.13 11.28
N ASP A 113 18.73 10.33 10.77
CA ASP A 113 18.75 9.62 9.48
C ASP A 113 19.90 8.61 9.27
N ARG A 114 20.72 8.36 10.29
CA ARG A 114 21.67 7.25 10.31
C ARG A 114 21.11 6.10 11.15
N GLN A 115 21.37 4.86 10.73
CA GLN A 115 21.05 3.68 11.53
C GLN A 115 22.32 3.15 12.20
N VAL A 116 22.25 2.98 13.52
CA VAL A 116 23.32 2.40 14.35
C VAL A 116 22.86 1.03 14.80
N ALA A 117 23.48 -0.01 14.25
CA ALA A 117 23.28 -1.39 14.70
C ALA A 117 24.04 -1.64 15.99
N PHE A 118 23.51 -2.47 16.88
CA PHE A 118 24.16 -2.82 18.14
C PHE A 118 23.84 -4.25 18.61
N GLN A 119 24.73 -4.80 19.44
CA GLN A 119 24.47 -5.99 20.24
C GLN A 119 24.77 -5.74 21.71
N GLN A 120 24.13 -6.50 22.58
CA GLN A 120 24.44 -6.55 24.00
C GLN A 120 25.71 -7.36 24.24
N GLN A 121 26.59 -6.85 25.12
CA GLN A 121 27.78 -7.52 25.62
C GLN A 121 27.85 -7.29 27.13
N GLY A 122 27.54 -8.32 27.92
CA GLY A 122 27.38 -8.18 29.37
C GLY A 122 26.20 -7.26 29.71
N SER A 123 26.47 -6.18 30.44
CA SER A 123 25.45 -5.17 30.77
C SER A 123 25.25 -4.09 29.69
N ALA A 124 26.25 -3.86 28.82
CA ALA A 124 26.27 -2.72 27.89
C ALA A 124 25.82 -3.09 26.46
N LEU A 125 25.42 -2.08 25.69
CA LEU A 125 25.30 -2.16 24.23
C LEU A 125 26.63 -1.75 23.57
N ARG A 126 27.04 -2.48 22.53
CA ARG A 126 28.16 -2.14 21.64
C ARG A 126 27.67 -2.00 20.21
N ALA A 127 28.22 -1.03 19.48
CA ALA A 127 27.94 -0.90 18.05
C ALA A 127 28.50 -2.12 17.29
N VAL A 128 27.81 -2.51 16.23
CA VAL A 128 28.22 -3.58 15.29
C VAL A 128 27.94 -3.13 13.86
N ASP A 129 28.42 -3.89 12.87
CA ASP A 129 28.14 -3.62 11.47
C ASP A 129 26.66 -3.72 11.12
N ALA A 130 26.23 -2.93 10.14
CA ALA A 130 24.86 -2.93 9.64
C ALA A 130 24.42 -4.29 9.05
N SER A 131 25.35 -5.16 8.67
CA SER A 131 25.05 -6.54 8.26
C SER A 131 24.41 -7.38 9.39
N ALA A 132 24.69 -7.08 10.66
CA ALA A 132 24.05 -7.75 11.79
C ALA A 132 22.54 -7.46 11.89
N LEU A 133 22.05 -6.39 11.24
CA LEU A 133 20.62 -6.06 11.14
C LEU A 133 19.84 -7.12 10.34
N ALA A 134 20.51 -7.81 9.41
CA ALA A 134 19.92 -8.86 8.59
C ALA A 134 19.69 -10.17 9.36
N ALA A 135 20.14 -10.30 10.62
CA ALA A 135 19.91 -11.46 11.49
C ALA A 135 18.47 -11.58 12.03
N VAL A 136 17.48 -11.10 11.26
CA VAL A 136 16.06 -11.42 11.43
C VAL A 136 15.83 -12.78 10.77
N ALA A 137 15.40 -13.79 11.51
CA ALA A 137 15.03 -15.05 10.87
C ALA A 137 13.68 -14.88 10.17
N GLY A 138 13.55 -15.48 8.98
CA GLY A 138 12.54 -15.06 8.02
C GLY A 138 13.08 -14.07 6.99
N GLN A 139 14.31 -14.30 6.52
CA GLN A 139 14.78 -13.67 5.29
C GLN A 139 13.89 -14.12 4.12
N ALA A 140 13.29 -13.16 3.42
CA ALA A 140 12.36 -13.39 2.31
C ALA A 140 13.02 -14.16 1.15
N TYR A 141 14.19 -13.68 0.73
CA TYR A 141 14.97 -14.17 -0.39
C TYR A 141 16.44 -13.80 -0.22
N ALA A 142 17.34 -14.54 -0.86
CA ALA A 142 18.71 -14.15 -1.08
C ALA A 142 18.80 -13.28 -2.35
N VAL A 143 19.60 -12.22 -2.29
CA VAL A 143 20.04 -11.47 -3.49
C VAL A 143 21.27 -12.17 -4.04
N GLY A 144 21.17 -12.63 -5.28
CA GLY A 144 22.23 -13.34 -5.99
C GLY A 144 23.00 -12.44 -6.96
N ASN A 145 23.48 -13.07 -8.03
CA ASN A 145 24.29 -12.42 -9.05
C ASN A 145 23.60 -11.19 -9.64
N SER A 146 24.39 -10.15 -9.90
CA SER A 146 24.01 -9.07 -10.80
C SER A 146 23.81 -9.63 -12.20
N LEU A 147 22.70 -9.28 -12.84
CA LEU A 147 22.35 -9.64 -14.21
C LEU A 147 22.64 -8.49 -15.17
N GLU A 148 22.33 -7.27 -14.72
CA GLU A 148 22.68 -6.00 -15.36
C GLU A 148 22.77 -4.91 -14.27
N LYS A 149 23.18 -3.69 -14.63
CA LYS A 149 23.38 -2.60 -13.66
C LYS A 149 22.08 -2.30 -12.90
N GLY A 150 22.07 -2.56 -11.58
CA GLY A 150 20.91 -2.38 -10.71
C GLY A 150 19.87 -3.51 -10.75
N VAL A 151 20.13 -4.63 -11.43
CA VAL A 151 19.21 -5.77 -11.50
C VAL A 151 19.91 -7.04 -11.03
N HIS A 152 19.36 -7.68 -10.00
CA HIS A 152 19.89 -8.91 -9.41
C HIS A 152 18.86 -10.04 -9.45
N GLU A 153 19.31 -11.27 -9.64
CA GLU A 153 18.47 -12.45 -9.45
C GLU A 153 18.17 -12.66 -7.96
N ILE A 154 16.95 -13.08 -7.62
CA ILE A 154 16.58 -13.43 -6.24
C ILE A 154 15.97 -14.82 -6.14
N SER A 155 16.31 -15.54 -5.08
CA SER A 155 15.77 -16.87 -4.77
C SER A 155 15.34 -16.92 -3.30
N GLY A 156 14.15 -17.43 -3.01
CA GLY A 156 13.57 -17.28 -1.68
C GLY A 156 12.42 -18.22 -1.38
N ASN A 157 12.15 -18.42 -0.09
CA ASN A 157 10.99 -19.17 0.37
C ASN A 157 9.77 -18.25 0.45
N PHE A 158 9.25 -17.85 -0.71
CA PHE A 158 8.05 -17.01 -0.80
C PHE A 158 6.82 -17.66 -0.13
N ALA A 159 6.80 -19.00 0.01
CA ALA A 159 5.78 -19.69 0.78
C ALA A 159 5.90 -19.44 2.30
N ALA A 160 7.10 -19.24 2.86
CA ALA A 160 7.27 -18.87 4.27
C ALA A 160 6.85 -17.42 4.52
N ILE A 161 7.17 -16.50 3.61
CA ILE A 161 6.67 -15.11 3.63
C ILE A 161 5.13 -15.10 3.65
N ALA A 162 4.50 -15.89 2.78
CA ALA A 162 3.05 -16.06 2.70
C ALA A 162 2.38 -16.61 3.97
N GLN A 163 3.18 -17.18 4.89
CA GLN A 163 2.74 -17.76 6.16
C GLN A 163 3.03 -16.84 7.36
N ALA A 164 3.70 -15.71 7.15
CA ALA A 164 3.99 -14.73 8.18
C ALA A 164 2.69 -14.04 8.64
N GLY A 165 2.35 -14.20 9.92
CA GLY A 165 1.15 -13.56 10.49
C GLY A 165 1.25 -12.03 10.57
N GLU A 166 0.14 -11.36 10.85
CA GLU A 166 0.16 -9.92 11.14
C GLU A 166 1.01 -9.65 12.39
N GLY A 167 1.85 -8.61 12.32
CA GLY A 167 2.88 -8.34 13.33
C GLY A 167 4.12 -9.26 13.24
N ALA A 168 4.29 -10.04 12.17
CA ALA A 168 5.54 -10.74 11.89
C ALA A 168 6.59 -9.81 11.26
N GLU A 169 7.88 -10.01 11.56
CA GLU A 169 9.00 -9.33 10.87
C GLU A 169 9.63 -10.22 9.80
N ILE A 170 9.88 -9.61 8.63
CA ILE A 170 10.48 -10.24 7.45
C ILE A 170 11.69 -9.42 6.99
N ALA A 171 12.87 -10.03 6.90
CA ALA A 171 14.03 -9.38 6.30
C ALA A 171 13.96 -9.41 4.77
N LEU A 172 14.23 -8.26 4.16
CA LEU A 172 14.20 -7.99 2.73
C LEU A 172 15.61 -7.50 2.32
N PRO A 173 16.55 -8.41 2.00
CA PRO A 173 17.86 -8.01 1.52
C PRO A 173 17.76 -7.23 0.21
N LEU A 174 18.61 -6.23 0.02
CA LEU A 174 18.59 -5.33 -1.12
C LEU A 174 19.95 -5.36 -1.83
N PRO A 175 20.02 -4.96 -3.12
CA PRO A 175 21.28 -4.67 -3.79
C PRO A 175 22.22 -3.77 -2.95
N GLY A 176 23.53 -3.96 -3.13
CA GLY A 176 24.55 -3.23 -2.36
C GLY A 176 24.77 -3.73 -0.92
N GLY A 177 24.15 -4.85 -0.51
CA GLY A 177 24.34 -5.43 0.83
C GLY A 177 23.51 -4.77 1.93
N LEU A 178 22.53 -3.95 1.55
CA LEU A 178 21.54 -3.39 2.47
C LEU A 178 20.47 -4.44 2.81
N THR A 179 19.67 -4.19 3.85
CA THR A 179 18.51 -5.02 4.21
C THR A 179 17.45 -4.16 4.87
N GLU A 180 16.27 -4.09 4.26
CA GLU A 180 15.07 -3.53 4.87
C GLU A 180 14.37 -4.61 5.72
N VAL A 181 13.55 -4.22 6.69
CA VAL A 181 12.73 -5.18 7.45
C VAL A 181 11.30 -4.68 7.53
N ALA A 182 10.39 -5.40 6.87
CA ALA A 182 8.97 -5.10 6.93
C ALA A 182 8.32 -5.78 8.15
N VAL A 183 7.49 -5.03 8.86
CA VAL A 183 6.47 -5.58 9.77
C VAL A 183 5.23 -5.87 8.94
N VAL A 184 4.79 -7.12 8.89
CA VAL A 184 3.60 -7.56 8.16
C VAL A 184 2.35 -6.93 8.75
N THR A 185 1.58 -6.26 7.91
CA THR A 185 0.28 -5.67 8.24
C THR A 185 -0.89 -6.47 7.69
N ARG A 186 -0.67 -7.35 6.71
CA ARG A 186 -1.64 -8.34 6.20
C ARG A 186 -0.91 -9.44 5.42
N ALA A 187 -1.30 -10.70 5.64
CA ALA A 187 -0.92 -11.81 4.75
C ALA A 187 -2.16 -12.66 4.44
N ALA A 188 -2.63 -12.62 3.19
CA ALA A 188 -3.84 -13.33 2.77
C ALA A 188 -3.84 -13.58 1.26
N ILE A 189 -4.41 -14.71 0.84
CA ILE A 189 -4.85 -14.90 -0.55
C ILE A 189 -5.97 -13.89 -0.86
N ASP A 190 -6.05 -13.40 -2.10
CA ASP A 190 -7.11 -12.54 -2.61
C ASP A 190 -8.19 -13.30 -3.39
N GLU A 191 -9.26 -12.61 -3.77
CA GLU A 191 -10.37 -13.14 -4.57
C GLU A 191 -9.98 -13.72 -5.95
N HIS A 192 -8.80 -13.38 -6.48
CA HIS A 192 -8.26 -13.91 -7.74
C HIS A 192 -7.31 -15.08 -7.50
N GLY A 193 -7.11 -15.49 -6.25
CA GLY A 193 -6.23 -16.57 -5.83
C GLY A 193 -4.77 -16.13 -5.66
N PHE A 194 -4.44 -14.85 -5.75
CA PHE A 194 -3.08 -14.37 -5.56
C PHE A 194 -2.80 -14.17 -4.06
N GLN A 195 -1.70 -14.75 -3.56
CA GLN A 195 -1.23 -14.48 -2.21
C GLN A 195 -0.66 -13.07 -2.13
N GLN A 196 -1.28 -12.24 -1.32
CA GLN A 196 -0.81 -10.92 -0.95
C GLN A 196 -0.04 -11.00 0.37
N VAL A 197 1.07 -10.27 0.47
CA VAL A 197 1.73 -9.94 1.75
C VAL A 197 2.04 -8.45 1.75
N THR A 198 1.35 -7.71 2.61
CA THR A 198 1.53 -6.29 2.85
C THR A 198 2.28 -6.10 4.16
N GLY A 199 3.20 -5.14 4.19
CA GLY A 199 3.89 -4.71 5.40
C GLY A 199 4.34 -3.25 5.31
N VAL A 200 4.92 -2.75 6.39
CA VAL A 200 5.51 -1.41 6.46
C VAL A 200 6.93 -1.49 7.01
N SER A 201 7.84 -0.62 6.58
CA SER A 201 9.19 -0.59 7.13
C SER A 201 9.14 -0.46 8.65
N ARG A 202 9.90 -1.32 9.35
CA ARG A 202 10.10 -1.26 10.79
C ARG A 202 10.62 0.12 11.22
N MET A 203 11.59 0.65 10.48
CA MET A 203 12.31 1.88 10.83
C MET A 203 11.62 3.12 10.25
N ASP A 204 11.12 3.04 9.03
CA ASP A 204 10.58 4.18 8.26
C ASP A 204 9.04 4.30 8.34
N GLY A 205 8.33 3.23 8.72
CA GLY A 205 6.89 3.24 8.98
C GLY A 205 6.02 3.30 7.73
N ILE A 206 4.78 3.78 7.91
CA ILE A 206 3.68 3.63 6.94
C ILE A 206 3.88 4.37 5.61
N ALA A 207 4.79 5.35 5.56
CA ALA A 207 5.15 6.05 4.32
C ALA A 207 5.93 5.17 3.33
N TYR A 208 6.46 4.05 3.82
CA TYR A 208 7.39 3.15 3.12
C TYR A 208 6.91 1.70 3.25
N PRO A 209 5.84 1.32 2.52
CA PRO A 209 5.29 -0.03 2.54
C PRO A 209 6.16 -1.02 1.76
N THR A 210 6.01 -2.29 2.11
CA THR A 210 6.33 -3.43 1.24
C THR A 210 5.04 -4.09 0.81
N GLN A 211 4.92 -4.40 -0.48
CA GLN A 211 3.86 -5.24 -1.03
C GLN A 211 4.49 -6.37 -1.84
N LEU A 212 4.09 -7.60 -1.56
CA LEU A 212 4.43 -8.79 -2.35
C LEU A 212 3.14 -9.46 -2.83
N THR A 213 3.15 -9.93 -4.07
CA THR A 213 2.00 -10.56 -4.72
C THR A 213 2.47 -11.79 -5.49
N ILE A 214 1.97 -12.96 -5.10
CA ILE A 214 2.44 -14.26 -5.56
C ILE A 214 1.27 -15.03 -6.19
N SER A 215 1.41 -15.45 -7.44
CA SER A 215 0.54 -16.43 -8.09
C SER A 215 1.28 -17.76 -8.26
N LYS A 216 0.68 -18.75 -8.94
CA LYS A 216 1.40 -19.98 -9.31
C LYS A 216 2.58 -19.74 -10.26
N ASP A 217 2.55 -18.68 -11.07
CA ASP A 217 3.49 -18.46 -12.20
C ASP A 217 4.50 -17.34 -11.96
N ALA A 218 4.23 -16.43 -11.01
CA ALA A 218 5.06 -15.24 -10.80
C ALA A 218 5.01 -14.71 -9.36
N VAL A 219 6.09 -14.02 -8.98
CA VAL A 219 6.20 -13.15 -7.81
C VAL A 219 6.44 -11.73 -8.29
N PHE A 220 5.61 -10.80 -7.85
CA PHE A 220 5.80 -9.37 -8.03
C PHE A 220 5.85 -8.67 -6.68
N GLY A 221 6.49 -7.49 -6.64
CA GLY A 221 6.55 -6.71 -5.42
C GLY A 221 7.13 -5.32 -5.57
N THR A 222 6.96 -4.55 -4.50
CA THR A 222 7.54 -3.23 -4.29
C THR A 222 8.03 -3.17 -2.85
N VAL A 223 9.28 -2.74 -2.65
CA VAL A 223 9.82 -2.35 -1.34
C VAL A 223 10.16 -0.86 -1.43
N LEU A 224 9.35 -0.01 -0.80
CA LEU A 224 9.66 1.41 -0.67
C LEU A 224 10.56 1.66 0.54
N THR A 225 11.55 2.52 0.39
CA THR A 225 12.50 2.91 1.43
C THR A 225 12.73 4.42 1.40
N SER A 226 13.28 5.00 2.46
CA SER A 226 13.74 6.40 2.47
C SER A 226 14.84 6.71 1.43
N GLN A 227 15.41 5.69 0.77
CA GLN A 227 16.43 5.83 -0.26
C GLN A 227 15.91 5.73 -1.70
N GLY A 228 14.69 5.24 -1.91
CA GLY A 228 14.11 4.94 -3.22
C GLY A 228 13.17 3.73 -3.18
N GLU A 229 12.57 3.38 -4.33
CA GLU A 229 11.84 2.11 -4.48
C GLU A 229 12.73 1.00 -5.03
N TYR A 230 12.40 -0.24 -4.67
CA TYR A 230 12.91 -1.45 -5.29
C TYR A 230 11.72 -2.25 -5.82
N GLN A 231 11.80 -2.74 -7.05
CA GLN A 231 10.75 -3.58 -7.64
C GLN A 231 11.20 -5.04 -7.69
N ILE A 232 10.31 -5.95 -7.30
CA ILE A 232 10.48 -7.39 -7.48
C ILE A 232 9.62 -7.82 -8.66
N VAL A 233 10.20 -8.55 -9.60
CA VAL A 233 9.49 -9.00 -10.81
C VAL A 233 9.87 -10.44 -11.16
N THR A 234 8.93 -11.21 -11.72
CA THR A 234 9.26 -12.45 -12.44
C THR A 234 9.31 -12.18 -13.95
N ARG A 235 10.45 -12.43 -14.58
CA ARG A 235 10.67 -12.26 -16.02
C ARG A 235 11.53 -13.40 -16.56
N GLY A 236 11.13 -14.00 -17.67
CA GLY A 236 11.85 -15.13 -18.28
C GLY A 236 12.00 -16.36 -17.37
N GLY A 237 11.05 -16.58 -16.46
CA GLY A 237 11.10 -17.67 -15.47
C GLY A 237 11.99 -17.41 -14.24
N LYS A 238 12.73 -16.30 -14.20
CA LYS A 238 13.53 -15.87 -13.04
C LYS A 238 12.80 -14.81 -12.24
N THR A 239 12.97 -14.82 -10.92
CA THR A 239 12.56 -13.69 -10.06
C THR A 239 13.77 -12.78 -9.85
N GLN A 240 13.56 -11.48 -9.94
CA GLN A 240 14.60 -10.45 -9.94
C GLN A 240 14.21 -9.33 -8.97
N ILE A 241 15.20 -8.66 -8.39
CA ILE A 241 15.04 -7.36 -7.74
C ILE A 241 15.74 -6.27 -8.55
N LEU A 242 15.01 -5.18 -8.76
CA LEU A 242 15.40 -4.01 -9.53
C LEU A 242 15.61 -2.87 -8.55
N ASP A 243 16.78 -2.24 -8.62
CA ASP A 243 17.12 -0.96 -7.99
C ASP A 243 17.28 0.09 -9.11
N PRO A 244 16.22 0.86 -9.42
CA PRO A 244 16.26 1.89 -10.46
C PRO A 244 17.33 2.96 -10.20
N LYS A 245 17.64 3.25 -8.93
CA LYS A 245 18.63 4.26 -8.52
C LYS A 245 20.05 3.77 -8.79
N ALA A 246 20.37 2.52 -8.48
CA ALA A 246 21.65 1.90 -8.84
C ALA A 246 21.77 1.68 -10.36
N ALA A 247 20.67 1.31 -11.03
CA ALA A 247 20.60 1.25 -12.49
C ALA A 247 20.86 2.62 -13.13
N GLY A 248 20.45 3.71 -12.47
CA GLY A 248 20.46 5.07 -13.00
C GLY A 248 19.27 5.36 -13.90
N TRP A 249 18.16 4.62 -13.72
CA TRP A 249 16.92 4.82 -14.45
C TRP A 249 16.15 6.03 -13.92
N GLN A 250 15.38 6.68 -14.80
CA GLN A 250 14.58 7.85 -14.48
C GLN A 250 13.08 7.55 -14.59
N ALA A 251 12.29 8.15 -13.70
CA ALA A 251 10.84 8.16 -13.81
C ALA A 251 10.42 9.26 -14.81
N PRO A 252 9.58 8.97 -15.81
CA PRO A 252 9.07 9.97 -16.76
C PRO A 252 8.16 11.02 -16.08
N ARG A 253 8.02 12.18 -16.72
CA ARG A 253 7.34 13.39 -16.19
C ARG A 253 6.66 14.28 -17.26
N GLY A 254 6.33 13.70 -18.42
CA GLY A 254 5.48 14.33 -19.42
C GLY A 254 4.00 14.19 -19.06
N ASP A 255 3.15 14.99 -19.69
CA ASP A 255 1.74 15.20 -19.32
C ASP A 255 0.95 13.88 -19.13
N ASP A 256 0.49 13.65 -17.89
CA ASP A 256 -0.27 12.52 -17.37
C ASP A 256 -1.67 12.92 -16.82
N HIS A 257 -2.05 14.19 -16.94
CA HIS A 257 -3.42 14.64 -16.66
C HIS A 257 -4.10 15.36 -17.82
N ILE A 258 -5.42 15.17 -17.92
CA ILE A 258 -6.31 15.95 -18.77
C ILE A 258 -7.34 16.67 -17.89
N GLU A 259 -7.30 18.00 -17.87
CA GLU A 259 -8.40 18.80 -17.33
C GLU A 259 -9.60 18.82 -18.29
N VAL A 260 -10.81 18.82 -17.73
CA VAL A 260 -12.07 18.70 -18.49
C VAL A 260 -12.86 20.00 -18.42
N SER A 261 -12.20 21.08 -18.86
CA SER A 261 -12.71 22.46 -18.92
C SER A 261 -13.57 22.74 -20.16
N GLY A 262 -13.49 21.91 -21.21
CA GLY A 262 -14.37 21.98 -22.40
C GLY A 262 -14.70 20.62 -23.06
N LEU A 263 -14.28 19.49 -22.46
CA LEU A 263 -14.33 18.14 -23.07
C LEU A 263 -15.72 17.45 -23.04
N LEU A 264 -16.77 18.23 -22.83
CA LEU A 264 -18.18 17.82 -22.80
C LEU A 264 -19.09 18.75 -23.63
N ASP A 265 -18.58 19.88 -24.11
CA ASP A 265 -19.35 20.84 -24.91
C ASP A 265 -19.24 20.50 -26.41
N GLY A 266 -20.08 19.55 -26.86
CA GLY A 266 -20.26 19.22 -28.28
C GLY A 266 -19.80 17.82 -28.71
N GLU A 267 -18.97 17.15 -27.91
CA GLU A 267 -18.50 15.78 -28.22
C GLU A 267 -19.60 14.71 -27.97
N PRO A 268 -19.94 13.86 -28.95
CA PRO A 268 -21.01 12.88 -28.83
C PRO A 268 -20.62 11.72 -27.90
N LEU A 269 -21.09 11.78 -26.65
CA LEU A 269 -20.98 10.70 -25.67
C LEU A 269 -21.58 9.40 -26.24
N SER A 270 -20.76 8.36 -26.40
CA SER A 270 -21.23 7.10 -26.99
C SER A 270 -22.25 6.42 -26.08
N ALA A 271 -23.32 5.87 -26.66
CA ALA A 271 -24.44 5.31 -25.91
C ALA A 271 -24.05 4.18 -24.93
N GLY A 272 -22.88 3.55 -25.13
CA GLY A 272 -22.30 2.59 -24.19
C GLY A 272 -22.01 3.17 -22.80
N ALA A 273 -21.62 4.45 -22.72
CA ALA A 273 -21.41 5.16 -21.45
C ALA A 273 -22.73 5.49 -20.70
N LEU A 274 -23.87 5.45 -21.40
CA LEU A 274 -25.19 5.79 -20.85
C LEU A 274 -25.99 4.58 -20.34
N VAL A 275 -25.46 3.35 -20.48
CA VAL A 275 -26.19 2.13 -20.08
C VAL A 275 -26.23 1.96 -18.56
N ARG A 276 -27.32 2.49 -17.97
CA ARG A 276 -27.71 2.54 -16.53
C ARG A 276 -27.15 3.71 -15.70
N THR A 277 -27.66 4.91 -15.94
CA THR A 277 -27.69 6.01 -14.94
C THR A 277 -29.11 6.50 -14.58
N GLN A 278 -30.09 6.37 -15.48
CA GLN A 278 -31.47 6.88 -15.26
C GLN A 278 -32.30 6.15 -14.17
N ALA A 279 -31.77 5.07 -13.56
CA ALA A 279 -32.50 4.27 -12.56
C ALA A 279 -32.25 4.70 -11.09
N ALA A 280 -31.50 5.79 -10.86
CA ALA A 280 -31.11 6.24 -9.50
C ALA A 280 -31.47 7.71 -9.20
N VAL A 281 -32.29 8.35 -10.04
CA VAL A 281 -32.89 9.68 -9.78
C VAL A 281 -34.38 9.51 -9.49
N THR A 282 -34.70 8.66 -8.50
CA THR A 282 -36.03 8.66 -7.89
C THR A 282 -36.05 9.74 -6.81
N THR A 283 -36.96 10.70 -6.92
CA THR A 283 -37.17 11.73 -5.90
C THR A 283 -37.67 11.08 -4.62
N THR A 284 -36.78 10.80 -3.66
CA THR A 284 -37.16 10.25 -2.36
C THR A 284 -37.97 11.30 -1.59
N THR A 285 -39.29 11.18 -1.63
CA THR A 285 -40.21 12.03 -0.86
C THR A 285 -39.90 11.91 0.63
N THR A 286 -39.65 13.05 1.28
CA THR A 286 -39.26 13.09 2.70
C THR A 286 -40.40 12.63 3.60
N THR A 287 -40.39 11.37 4.04
CA THR A 287 -41.23 10.91 5.16
C THR A 287 -40.45 11.07 6.47
N THR A 288 -40.89 12.03 7.29
CA THR A 288 -40.23 12.37 8.55
C THR A 288 -40.32 11.25 9.58
N THR A 289 -39.21 10.55 9.83
CA THR A 289 -39.01 9.74 11.04
C THR A 289 -37.74 10.21 11.73
N THR A 290 -37.85 10.60 12.99
CA THR A 290 -36.81 11.32 13.73
C THR A 290 -35.66 10.40 14.17
N THR A 291 -34.50 11.01 14.48
CA THR A 291 -33.39 10.42 15.25
C THR A 291 -32.36 9.55 14.49
N THR A 292 -31.59 10.17 13.60
CA THR A 292 -30.18 9.78 13.34
C THR A 292 -29.30 11.01 13.21
N THR A 293 -28.09 10.98 13.79
CA THR A 293 -27.12 12.09 13.76
C THR A 293 -26.43 12.21 12.40
N THR A 294 -26.70 13.29 11.67
CA THR A 294 -26.00 13.63 10.43
C THR A 294 -24.60 14.15 10.73
N THR A 295 -23.60 13.27 10.74
CA THR A 295 -22.19 13.66 10.83
C THR A 295 -21.69 14.21 9.50
N THR A 296 -21.22 15.47 9.51
CA THR A 296 -20.42 16.03 8.41
C THR A 296 -19.22 15.12 8.14
N PRO A 297 -18.86 14.82 6.87
CA PRO A 297 -17.68 14.02 6.58
C PRO A 297 -16.43 14.69 7.16
N SER A 298 -15.67 13.92 7.95
CA SER A 298 -14.39 14.36 8.50
C SER A 298 -13.44 14.75 7.37
N LEU A 299 -12.93 15.99 7.39
CA LEU A 299 -11.82 16.42 6.53
C LEU A 299 -10.44 16.10 7.13
N ILE A 300 -10.42 15.48 8.31
CA ILE A 300 -9.24 14.90 8.96
C ILE A 300 -9.09 13.45 8.45
N PRO A 301 -7.87 12.99 8.11
CA PRO A 301 -7.61 11.60 7.75
C PRO A 301 -8.20 10.61 8.77
N LEU A 302 -8.77 9.52 8.27
CA LEU A 302 -9.14 8.37 9.10
C LEU A 302 -7.89 7.70 9.67
N LYS A 303 -8.07 6.83 10.67
CA LYS A 303 -6.98 5.97 11.16
C LYS A 303 -6.39 5.17 9.98
N ALA A 304 -5.06 5.11 9.90
CA ALA A 304 -4.37 4.36 8.86
C ALA A 304 -4.86 2.89 8.81
N GLY A 305 -5.14 2.39 7.61
CA GLY A 305 -5.71 1.06 7.38
C GLY A 305 -7.23 0.94 7.58
N THR A 306 -7.95 1.98 8.03
CA THR A 306 -9.41 2.00 8.02
C THR A 306 -9.93 2.04 6.58
N VAL A 307 -10.91 1.18 6.27
CA VAL A 307 -11.63 1.14 5.00
C VAL A 307 -13.11 1.34 5.27
N ASP A 308 -13.72 2.33 4.61
CA ASP A 308 -15.17 2.60 4.63
C ASP A 308 -15.78 2.58 3.22
N THR A 309 -14.95 2.64 2.17
CA THR A 309 -15.35 2.82 0.78
C THR A 309 -14.60 1.82 -0.10
N THR A 310 -15.32 0.91 -0.76
CA THR A 310 -14.73 0.05 -1.79
C THR A 310 -15.01 0.60 -3.18
N ILE A 311 -13.95 0.82 -3.97
CA ILE A 311 -14.05 1.27 -5.36
C ILE A 311 -13.68 0.11 -6.28
N ASN A 312 -14.65 -0.36 -7.06
CA ASN A 312 -14.47 -1.49 -7.96
C ASN A 312 -13.73 -1.07 -9.25
N LEU A 313 -12.72 -1.83 -9.66
CA LEU A 313 -11.96 -1.63 -10.90
C LEU A 313 -12.29 -2.72 -11.93
N LEU A 314 -12.47 -2.32 -13.20
CA LEU A 314 -12.30 -3.20 -14.36
C LEU A 314 -10.86 -3.00 -14.86
N MET A 315 -10.03 -4.03 -14.70
CA MET A 315 -8.63 -4.00 -15.14
C MET A 315 -8.53 -4.56 -16.55
N THR A 316 -7.92 -3.78 -17.45
CA THR A 316 -7.80 -4.12 -18.87
C THR A 316 -6.33 -3.99 -19.32
N TYR A 317 -5.92 -4.77 -20.31
CA TYR A 317 -4.50 -4.85 -20.69
C TYR A 317 -4.30 -5.35 -22.12
N SER A 318 -3.17 -5.01 -22.74
CA SER A 318 -2.83 -5.42 -24.11
C SER A 318 -2.27 -6.86 -24.21
N PRO A 319 -2.17 -7.44 -25.42
CA PRO A 319 -1.51 -8.73 -25.64
C PRO A 319 0.02 -8.63 -25.48
N SER A 320 0.59 -7.47 -25.77
CA SER A 320 2.00 -7.16 -25.55
C SER A 320 2.35 -7.13 -24.06
N TYR A 321 1.44 -6.68 -23.18
CA TYR A 321 1.59 -6.75 -21.73
C TYR A 321 1.58 -8.19 -21.21
N VAL A 322 0.69 -9.04 -21.73
CA VAL A 322 0.70 -10.49 -21.47
C VAL A 322 2.00 -11.14 -21.94
N LYS A 323 2.53 -10.74 -23.10
CA LYS A 323 3.82 -11.22 -23.62
C LYS A 323 5.00 -10.76 -22.77
N MET A 324 4.99 -9.52 -22.25
CA MET A 324 6.05 -8.96 -21.41
C MET A 324 6.27 -9.78 -20.13
N TRP A 325 5.18 -10.13 -19.45
CA TRP A 325 5.20 -10.95 -18.24
C TRP A 325 5.11 -12.46 -18.52
N GLY A 326 5.16 -12.87 -19.79
CA GLY A 326 5.24 -14.25 -20.25
C GLY A 326 3.90 -15.01 -20.32
N ASN A 327 2.94 -14.72 -19.44
CA ASN A 327 1.58 -15.27 -19.53
C ASN A 327 0.54 -14.39 -18.82
N GLU A 328 -0.75 -14.69 -19.03
CA GLU A 328 -1.86 -13.88 -18.50
C GLU A 328 -1.98 -13.95 -16.97
N THR A 329 -1.64 -15.07 -16.34
CA THR A 329 -1.63 -15.20 -14.87
C THR A 329 -0.58 -14.27 -14.28
N ALA A 330 0.64 -14.27 -14.81
CA ALA A 330 1.71 -13.36 -14.41
C ALA A 330 1.34 -11.88 -14.63
N ALA A 331 0.76 -11.53 -15.79
CA ALA A 331 0.29 -10.17 -16.06
C ALA A 331 -0.77 -9.71 -15.04
N ARG A 332 -1.79 -10.53 -14.76
CA ARG A 332 -2.79 -10.23 -13.71
C ARG A 332 -2.18 -10.18 -12.30
N THR A 333 -1.12 -10.95 -12.03
CA THR A 333 -0.36 -10.91 -10.77
C THR A 333 0.29 -9.53 -10.58
N ARG A 334 0.94 -8.98 -11.62
CA ARG A 334 1.53 -7.63 -11.59
C ARG A 334 0.46 -6.53 -11.47
N LEU A 335 -0.66 -6.64 -12.16
CA LEU A 335 -1.77 -5.68 -12.02
C LEU A 335 -2.38 -5.71 -10.61
N SER A 336 -2.55 -6.90 -10.02
CA SER A 336 -2.98 -7.03 -8.62
C SER A 336 -1.93 -6.43 -7.66
N ASN A 337 -0.64 -6.62 -7.93
CA ASN A 337 0.45 -6.01 -7.16
C ASN A 337 0.37 -4.48 -7.14
N LEU A 338 0.19 -3.84 -8.30
CA LEU A 338 0.04 -2.38 -8.39
C LEU A 338 -1.23 -1.88 -7.71
N VAL A 339 -2.33 -2.64 -7.75
CA VAL A 339 -3.58 -2.31 -7.02
C VAL A 339 -3.36 -2.39 -5.50
N GLU A 340 -2.61 -3.38 -5.00
CA GLU A 340 -2.34 -3.49 -3.56
C GLU A 340 -1.28 -2.47 -3.07
N VAL A 341 -0.35 -2.04 -3.93
CA VAL A 341 0.52 -0.87 -3.67
C VAL A 341 -0.32 0.41 -3.58
N ALA A 342 -1.29 0.61 -4.49
CA ALA A 342 -2.24 1.72 -4.39
C ALA A 342 -3.08 1.63 -3.09
N ASN A 343 -3.64 0.47 -2.76
CA ASN A 343 -4.37 0.25 -1.51
C ASN A 343 -3.53 0.57 -0.27
N SER A 344 -2.23 0.23 -0.30
CA SER A 344 -1.29 0.61 0.75
C SER A 344 -1.18 2.14 0.88
N ALA A 345 -0.99 2.86 -0.22
CA ALA A 345 -0.88 4.33 -0.21
C ALA A 345 -2.18 5.02 0.26
N TYR A 346 -3.34 4.61 -0.28
CA TYR A 346 -4.65 5.16 0.10
C TYR A 346 -5.03 4.84 1.56
N GLY A 347 -4.77 3.61 2.01
CA GLY A 347 -5.04 3.15 3.36
C GLY A 347 -4.13 3.80 4.41
N ASN A 348 -2.82 3.89 4.14
CA ASN A 348 -1.86 4.54 5.04
C ASN A 348 -2.09 6.05 5.14
N SER A 349 -2.68 6.66 4.10
CA SER A 349 -3.09 8.07 4.10
C SER A 349 -4.43 8.34 4.79
N GLY A 350 -5.11 7.33 5.33
CA GLY A 350 -6.40 7.53 6.02
C GLY A 350 -7.56 7.97 5.12
N THR A 351 -7.53 7.62 3.82
CA THR A 351 -8.60 8.02 2.88
C THR A 351 -9.89 7.21 3.02
N GLY A 352 -9.83 6.02 3.62
CA GLY A 352 -10.95 5.07 3.71
C GLY A 352 -11.18 4.22 2.46
N ILE A 353 -10.39 4.41 1.38
CA ILE A 353 -10.55 3.66 0.14
C ILE A 353 -9.84 2.30 0.20
N LYS A 354 -10.52 1.26 -0.29
CA LYS A 354 -9.90 0.09 -0.91
C LYS A 354 -10.37 -0.05 -2.36
N PHE A 355 -9.44 -0.17 -3.29
CA PHE A 355 -9.70 -0.60 -4.66
C PHE A 355 -9.81 -2.13 -4.74
N ARG A 356 -10.75 -2.62 -5.57
CA ARG A 356 -11.05 -4.05 -5.70
C ARG A 356 -11.26 -4.41 -7.16
N VAL A 357 -10.50 -5.36 -7.70
CA VAL A 357 -10.63 -5.77 -9.11
C VAL A 357 -11.83 -6.70 -9.25
N VAL A 358 -12.87 -6.26 -9.97
CA VAL A 358 -14.10 -7.04 -10.21
C VAL A 358 -14.21 -7.61 -11.63
N GLY A 359 -13.23 -7.35 -12.49
CA GLY A 359 -13.18 -7.88 -13.84
C GLY A 359 -11.81 -7.71 -14.49
N TRP A 360 -11.51 -8.62 -15.42
CA TRP A 360 -10.29 -8.63 -16.23
C TRP A 360 -10.68 -8.68 -17.71
N ARG A 361 -10.09 -7.84 -18.57
CA ARG A 361 -10.27 -7.88 -20.04
C ARG A 361 -8.94 -7.68 -20.75
N GLN A 362 -8.45 -8.71 -21.45
CA GLN A 362 -7.44 -8.49 -22.48
C GLN A 362 -8.08 -7.76 -23.67
N VAL A 363 -7.59 -6.57 -23.99
CA VAL A 363 -7.99 -5.77 -25.15
C VAL A 363 -7.07 -6.14 -26.31
N ALA A 364 -7.62 -6.58 -27.44
CA ALA A 364 -6.84 -6.90 -28.65
C ALA A 364 -6.41 -5.63 -29.41
N VAL A 365 -5.63 -4.78 -28.75
CA VAL A 365 -5.08 -3.52 -29.29
C VAL A 365 -3.56 -3.63 -29.46
N ALA A 366 -3.02 -2.93 -30.47
CA ALA A 366 -1.58 -2.72 -30.62
C ALA A 366 -1.06 -1.67 -29.60
N ASP A 367 0.25 -1.61 -29.41
CA ASP A 367 0.88 -0.60 -28.55
C ASP A 367 0.72 0.81 -29.13
N ALA A 368 0.27 1.74 -28.30
CA ALA A 368 0.20 3.18 -28.58
C ALA A 368 0.46 3.97 -27.28
N THR A 369 0.41 5.30 -27.32
CA THR A 369 0.63 6.14 -26.13
C THR A 369 -0.58 6.09 -25.19
N PRO A 370 -0.40 6.39 -23.89
CA PRO A 370 -1.51 6.62 -22.96
C PRO A 370 -2.54 7.63 -23.49
N GLN A 371 -2.09 8.67 -24.19
CA GLN A 371 -2.92 9.67 -24.87
C GLN A 371 -3.85 9.05 -25.92
N THR A 372 -3.35 8.15 -26.77
CA THR A 372 -4.18 7.40 -27.72
C THR A 372 -5.11 6.40 -27.02
N HIS A 373 -4.60 5.68 -26.01
CA HIS A 373 -5.37 4.63 -25.34
C HIS A 373 -6.51 5.18 -24.46
N LEU A 374 -6.30 6.26 -23.69
CA LEU A 374 -7.30 6.83 -22.79
C LEU A 374 -8.53 7.35 -23.54
N GLY A 375 -8.34 8.08 -24.64
CA GLY A 375 -9.43 8.58 -25.48
C GLY A 375 -10.27 7.44 -26.08
N ASN A 376 -9.61 6.42 -26.65
CA ASN A 376 -10.31 5.25 -27.19
C ASN A 376 -11.02 4.42 -26.11
N LEU A 377 -10.43 4.31 -24.91
CA LEU A 377 -11.03 3.64 -23.75
C LEU A 377 -12.30 4.36 -23.26
N ARG A 378 -12.25 5.70 -23.11
CA ARG A 378 -13.41 6.52 -22.71
C ARG A 378 -14.56 6.43 -23.72
N LEU A 379 -14.25 6.49 -25.01
CA LEU A 379 -15.25 6.50 -26.08
C LEU A 379 -15.83 5.12 -26.42
N ASP A 380 -15.28 4.02 -25.85
CA ASP A 380 -15.58 2.63 -26.21
C ASP A 380 -15.26 2.33 -27.69
N ALA A 381 -14.15 2.91 -28.19
CA ALA A 381 -13.79 2.97 -29.61
C ALA A 381 -12.73 1.93 -30.03
N GLY A 382 -12.72 1.60 -31.32
CA GLY A 382 -11.78 0.62 -31.89
C GLY A 382 -11.81 -0.73 -31.16
N ALA A 383 -10.64 -1.23 -30.79
CA ALA A 383 -10.49 -2.49 -30.03
C ALA A 383 -11.08 -2.45 -28.60
N PHE A 384 -11.33 -1.25 -28.05
CA PHE A 384 -11.95 -1.10 -26.73
C PHE A 384 -13.47 -1.33 -26.74
N LYS A 385 -14.12 -1.39 -27.90
CA LYS A 385 -15.58 -1.56 -28.00
C LYS A 385 -16.13 -2.69 -27.12
N GLY A 386 -17.22 -2.41 -26.40
CA GLY A 386 -17.83 -3.28 -25.40
C GLY A 386 -17.12 -3.30 -24.03
N THR A 387 -16.12 -2.45 -23.80
CA THR A 387 -15.51 -2.31 -22.45
C THR A 387 -16.47 -1.59 -21.51
N ALA A 388 -17.21 -0.59 -21.98
CA ALA A 388 -18.27 0.05 -21.21
C ALA A 388 -19.37 -0.95 -20.80
N ALA A 389 -19.74 -1.87 -21.69
CA ALA A 389 -20.69 -2.95 -21.39
C ALA A 389 -20.16 -3.91 -20.31
N GLN A 390 -18.87 -4.29 -20.36
CA GLN A 390 -18.22 -5.11 -19.34
C GLN A 390 -18.09 -4.38 -17.99
N LYS A 391 -17.76 -3.07 -17.99
CA LYS A 391 -17.75 -2.23 -16.79
C LYS A 391 -19.11 -2.29 -16.07
N SER A 392 -20.20 -2.10 -16.81
CA SER A 392 -21.57 -2.16 -16.28
C SER A 392 -22.04 -3.58 -15.92
N LEU A 393 -21.53 -4.63 -16.59
CA LEU A 393 -21.78 -6.03 -16.22
C LEU A 393 -21.14 -6.36 -14.88
N ASN A 394 -19.80 -6.27 -14.80
CA ASN A 394 -19.00 -6.56 -13.61
C ASN A 394 -19.24 -5.57 -12.44
N GLY A 395 -19.87 -4.42 -12.70
CA GLY A 395 -20.18 -3.43 -11.67
C GLY A 395 -18.95 -2.63 -11.22
N ALA A 396 -18.04 -2.36 -12.15
CA ALA A 396 -16.85 -1.54 -11.92
C ALA A 396 -17.19 -0.04 -11.91
N ALA A 397 -16.62 0.69 -10.94
CA ALA A 397 -16.71 2.13 -10.84
C ALA A 397 -15.76 2.83 -11.82
N MET A 398 -14.51 2.38 -11.88
CA MET A 398 -13.46 2.86 -12.80
C MET A 398 -13.02 1.75 -13.77
N THR A 399 -12.46 2.16 -14.91
CA THR A 399 -11.79 1.24 -15.84
C THR A 399 -10.35 1.68 -16.06
N VAL A 400 -9.40 0.75 -15.99
CA VAL A 400 -7.97 1.03 -16.15
C VAL A 400 -7.40 0.16 -17.27
N PHE A 401 -6.53 0.72 -18.11
CA PHE A 401 -5.83 0.00 -19.17
C PHE A 401 -4.31 -0.01 -18.94
N PHE A 402 -3.64 -1.12 -19.29
CA PHE A 402 -2.19 -1.28 -19.18
C PHE A 402 -1.54 -1.84 -20.47
N SER A 403 -0.46 -1.20 -20.88
CA SER A 403 0.49 -1.67 -21.90
C SER A 403 1.91 -1.81 -21.31
N PRO A 404 2.85 -2.49 -21.98
CA PRO A 404 4.28 -2.42 -21.63
C PRO A 404 4.79 -0.98 -21.73
N PHE A 405 5.73 -0.57 -20.89
CA PHE A 405 6.55 0.61 -21.15
C PHE A 405 7.65 0.25 -22.16
N ASN A 406 7.50 0.72 -23.41
CA ASN A 406 8.37 0.36 -24.53
C ASN A 406 8.54 1.53 -25.51
N ALA A 407 9.39 1.35 -26.54
CA ALA A 407 9.77 2.41 -27.47
C ALA A 407 8.61 3.04 -28.29
N VAL A 408 7.41 2.46 -28.29
CA VAL A 408 6.19 3.06 -28.85
C VAL A 408 5.40 3.77 -27.76
N THR A 409 5.12 3.09 -26.65
CA THR A 409 4.24 3.59 -25.58
C THR A 409 4.88 4.70 -24.74
N SER A 410 6.22 4.77 -24.69
CA SER A 410 7.00 5.78 -23.98
C SER A 410 7.21 7.08 -24.78
N THR A 411 6.70 7.20 -26.00
CA THR A 411 7.01 8.33 -26.91
C THR A 411 6.50 9.68 -26.41
N THR A 412 5.45 9.71 -25.59
CA THR A 412 4.95 10.92 -24.90
C THR A 412 5.63 11.19 -23.56
N GLY A 413 6.64 10.41 -23.18
CA GLY A 413 7.44 10.68 -21.99
C GLY A 413 6.66 10.56 -20.67
N THR A 414 5.65 9.68 -20.62
CA THR A 414 4.84 9.39 -19.42
C THR A 414 4.60 7.89 -19.21
N CYS A 415 4.32 7.50 -17.96
CA CYS A 415 3.86 6.16 -17.58
C CYS A 415 2.35 6.07 -17.32
N GLY A 416 1.62 7.18 -17.36
CA GLY A 416 0.21 7.23 -17.05
C GLY A 416 -0.51 8.35 -17.81
N LEU A 417 -1.84 8.26 -17.85
CA LEU A 417 -2.72 9.36 -18.23
C LEU A 417 -4.11 9.13 -17.66
N ALA A 418 -4.65 10.13 -16.99
CA ALA A 418 -5.99 10.13 -16.43
C ALA A 418 -6.71 11.48 -16.62
N TYR A 419 -8.03 11.47 -16.47
CA TYR A 419 -8.82 12.69 -16.40
C TYR A 419 -8.82 13.27 -14.97
N VAL A 420 -8.88 14.59 -14.85
CA VAL A 420 -9.12 15.30 -13.59
C VAL A 420 -10.51 15.94 -13.64
N PRO A 421 -11.56 15.27 -13.10
CA PRO A 421 -12.90 15.84 -13.06
C PRO A 421 -12.95 17.07 -12.14
N ALA A 422 -13.67 18.10 -12.57
CA ALA A 422 -13.83 19.38 -11.86
C ALA A 422 -12.52 20.11 -11.52
N ALA A 423 -11.48 19.94 -12.34
CA ALA A 423 -10.28 20.79 -12.34
C ALA A 423 -10.62 22.29 -12.35
N ASN A 424 -9.63 23.11 -11.98
CA ASN A 424 -9.79 24.55 -11.71
C ASN A 424 -10.74 24.85 -10.54
N ALA A 425 -10.76 23.97 -9.53
CA ALA A 425 -11.56 24.10 -8.31
C ALA A 425 -13.08 24.22 -8.55
N ALA A 426 -13.58 23.61 -9.64
CA ALA A 426 -14.98 23.67 -10.04
C ALA A 426 -15.95 22.91 -9.10
N GLY A 427 -15.43 22.25 -8.06
CA GLY A 427 -16.20 21.82 -6.89
C GLY A 427 -16.98 20.52 -7.03
N LEU A 428 -17.53 20.06 -5.90
CA LEU A 428 -18.17 18.75 -5.79
C LEU A 428 -19.44 18.60 -6.66
N ALA A 429 -20.12 19.69 -7.02
CA ALA A 429 -21.26 19.66 -7.93
C ALA A 429 -20.82 19.27 -9.35
N THR A 430 -19.79 19.95 -9.88
CA THR A 430 -19.16 19.64 -11.17
C THR A 430 -18.50 18.26 -11.15
N PHE A 431 -17.90 17.86 -10.03
CA PHE A 431 -17.32 16.52 -9.90
C PHE A 431 -18.39 15.44 -10.07
N LYS A 432 -19.58 15.63 -9.47
CA LYS A 432 -20.71 14.70 -9.59
C LYS A 432 -21.30 14.61 -11.00
N SER A 433 -21.31 15.69 -11.78
CA SER A 433 -21.78 15.65 -13.17
C SER A 433 -20.74 15.07 -14.13
N GLN A 434 -19.44 15.33 -13.90
CA GLN A 434 -18.37 14.88 -14.79
C GLN A 434 -17.89 13.43 -14.51
N ALA A 435 -17.83 12.98 -13.25
CA ALA A 435 -17.27 11.67 -12.89
C ALA A 435 -17.85 10.47 -13.67
N PRO A 436 -19.18 10.36 -13.95
CA PRO A 436 -19.73 9.27 -14.75
C PRO A 436 -19.06 9.04 -16.11
N TYR A 437 -18.49 10.09 -16.71
CA TYR A 437 -17.91 10.09 -18.07
C TYR A 437 -16.37 10.08 -18.08
N LEU A 438 -15.73 10.08 -16.91
CA LEU A 438 -14.29 10.34 -16.77
C LEU A 438 -13.51 9.32 -15.94
N MET A 439 -14.14 8.32 -15.32
CA MET A 439 -13.47 7.30 -14.48
C MET A 439 -12.61 6.30 -15.29
N PHE A 440 -11.55 6.80 -15.92
CA PHE A 440 -10.69 6.10 -16.86
C PHE A 440 -9.21 6.47 -16.63
N ALA A 441 -8.33 5.50 -16.80
CA ALA A 441 -6.88 5.70 -16.84
C ALA A 441 -6.22 4.76 -17.84
N ALA A 442 -5.15 5.21 -18.51
CA ALA A 442 -4.30 4.38 -19.37
C ALA A 442 -2.85 4.46 -18.88
N LEU A 443 -2.22 3.32 -18.64
CA LEU A 443 -0.90 3.23 -18.03
C LEU A 443 0.06 2.37 -18.86
N ASN A 444 1.35 2.65 -18.64
CA ASN A 444 2.47 1.80 -19.01
C ASN A 444 3.08 1.19 -17.74
N ASP A 445 3.73 0.03 -17.86
CA ASP A 445 4.43 -0.62 -16.74
C ASP A 445 5.71 -1.33 -17.20
N GLY A 446 6.73 -1.35 -16.33
CA GLY A 446 8.08 -1.85 -16.59
C GLY A 446 9.10 -0.77 -16.98
N GLN A 447 10.15 -1.17 -17.70
CA GLN A 447 11.31 -0.34 -18.04
C GLN A 447 11.74 -0.43 -19.51
N THR A 448 12.33 0.65 -20.02
CA THR A 448 12.92 0.76 -21.37
C THR A 448 14.44 0.64 -21.35
N SER A 449 15.02 0.20 -22.48
CA SER A 449 16.48 0.04 -22.64
C SER A 449 17.28 1.34 -22.62
N ASN A 450 16.63 2.50 -22.83
CA ASN A 450 17.26 3.83 -22.71
C ASN A 450 17.20 4.41 -21.28
N GLY A 451 16.89 3.58 -20.27
CA GLY A 451 17.03 3.95 -18.86
C GLY A 451 15.85 4.73 -18.28
N TRP A 452 14.61 4.43 -18.71
CA TRP A 452 13.40 4.95 -18.08
C TRP A 452 12.57 3.80 -17.51
N TYR A 453 11.80 4.06 -16.44
CA TYR A 453 10.93 3.06 -15.82
C TYR A 453 9.68 3.68 -15.21
N CYS A 454 8.62 2.88 -15.04
CA CYS A 454 7.42 3.28 -14.34
C CYS A 454 7.53 2.97 -12.84
N GLU A 455 7.30 3.99 -12.00
CA GLU A 455 7.27 3.87 -10.54
C GLU A 455 6.11 2.97 -10.09
N SER A 456 6.29 2.24 -8.99
CA SER A 456 5.26 1.38 -8.43
C SER A 456 4.00 2.17 -7.99
N LEU A 457 4.13 3.48 -7.80
CA LEU A 457 3.07 4.38 -7.37
C LEU A 457 2.25 5.00 -8.53
N THR A 458 2.59 4.79 -9.82
CA THR A 458 1.86 5.45 -10.93
C THR A 458 0.37 5.10 -10.92
N LEU A 459 -0.05 3.86 -10.64
CA LEU A 459 -1.47 3.53 -10.53
C LEU A 459 -2.18 4.29 -9.40
N ALA A 460 -1.50 4.59 -8.30
CA ALA A 460 -2.05 5.42 -7.23
C ALA A 460 -2.16 6.90 -7.65
N HIS A 461 -1.30 7.36 -8.58
CA HIS A 461 -1.33 8.69 -9.16
C HIS A 461 -2.54 8.87 -10.08
N GLU A 462 -2.72 7.97 -11.05
CA GLU A 462 -3.84 8.04 -12.02
C GLU A 462 -5.22 7.91 -11.36
N LEU A 463 -5.32 7.08 -10.31
CA LEU A 463 -6.54 6.98 -9.51
C LEU A 463 -6.77 8.24 -8.66
N GLY A 464 -5.69 8.97 -8.32
CA GLY A 464 -5.74 10.27 -7.64
C GLY A 464 -6.28 11.39 -8.53
N HIS A 465 -5.85 11.44 -9.80
CA HIS A 465 -6.43 12.32 -10.83
C HIS A 465 -7.93 12.06 -11.00
N ASN A 466 -8.32 10.80 -11.19
CA ASN A 466 -9.73 10.42 -11.31
C ASN A 466 -10.57 10.79 -10.07
N LEU A 467 -9.96 10.81 -8.87
CA LEU A 467 -10.59 11.29 -7.63
C LEU A 467 -10.56 12.82 -7.46
N GLY A 468 -10.17 13.57 -8.51
CA GLY A 468 -10.25 15.02 -8.61
C GLY A 468 -8.99 15.76 -8.14
N ASN A 469 -7.80 15.17 -8.23
CA ASN A 469 -6.57 15.80 -7.71
C ASN A 469 -5.60 16.21 -8.81
N ALA A 470 -4.87 17.30 -8.58
CA ALA A 470 -3.75 17.76 -9.41
C ALA A 470 -2.41 17.40 -8.76
N HIS A 471 -1.28 17.70 -9.42
CA HIS A 471 0.06 17.48 -8.88
C HIS A 471 0.35 18.35 -7.65
N ASP A 472 1.59 18.33 -7.16
CA ASP A 472 2.08 19.39 -6.30
C ASP A 472 2.19 20.72 -7.05
N LYS A 473 2.20 21.82 -6.30
CA LYS A 473 2.14 23.19 -6.83
C LYS A 473 3.33 23.63 -7.68
N ALA A 474 4.43 22.87 -7.72
CA ALA A 474 5.55 23.15 -8.63
C ALA A 474 5.41 22.42 -9.98
N ASN A 475 4.44 21.51 -10.10
CA ASN A 475 4.28 20.60 -11.25
C ASN A 475 2.84 20.57 -11.83
N SER A 476 1.96 21.52 -11.46
CA SER A 476 0.66 21.70 -12.11
C SER A 476 0.25 23.18 -12.15
N SER A 477 -0.36 23.58 -13.27
CA SER A 477 -0.91 24.92 -13.52
C SER A 477 -2.27 25.16 -12.86
N PHE A 478 -3.00 24.11 -12.48
CA PHE A 478 -4.39 24.20 -12.00
C PHE A 478 -4.61 23.44 -10.67
N PRO A 479 -5.57 23.88 -9.83
CA PRO A 479 -6.07 23.07 -8.72
C PRO A 479 -7.01 21.97 -9.23
N GLY A 480 -7.08 20.83 -8.51
CA GLY A 480 -8.10 19.80 -8.75
C GLY A 480 -9.52 20.25 -8.37
N VAL A 481 -10.36 19.32 -7.92
CA VAL A 481 -11.77 19.54 -7.53
C VAL A 481 -11.98 20.69 -6.54
N PHE A 482 -11.00 20.94 -5.67
CA PHE A 482 -10.95 22.11 -4.78
C PHE A 482 -9.59 22.82 -4.88
N SER A 483 -9.55 24.08 -4.41
CA SER A 483 -8.32 24.90 -4.34
C SER A 483 -7.20 24.33 -3.45
N HIS A 484 -7.48 23.24 -2.72
CA HIS A 484 -6.52 22.50 -1.89
C HIS A 484 -6.17 21.11 -2.44
N SER A 485 -6.72 20.70 -3.60
CA SER A 485 -6.55 19.37 -4.20
C SER A 485 -5.23 19.22 -4.95
N TYR A 486 -4.13 19.68 -4.34
CA TYR A 486 -2.76 19.54 -4.81
C TYR A 486 -2.01 18.50 -3.99
N GLY A 487 -1.12 17.75 -4.65
CA GLY A 487 -0.07 16.99 -3.98
C GLY A 487 0.93 17.87 -3.22
N LYS A 488 1.92 17.23 -2.61
CA LYS A 488 3.01 17.88 -1.89
C LYS A 488 4.35 17.21 -2.12
N GLY A 489 5.39 18.01 -2.23
CA GLY A 489 6.76 17.57 -1.95
C GLY A 489 7.65 18.68 -1.39
N VAL A 490 8.84 18.26 -1.00
CA VAL A 490 10.01 19.08 -0.61
C VAL A 490 11.24 18.36 -1.14
N SER A 491 11.99 19.01 -2.04
CA SER A 491 13.09 18.37 -2.79
C SER A 491 14.15 17.77 -1.87
N GLY A 492 14.56 16.53 -2.15
CA GLY A 492 15.52 15.79 -1.33
C GLY A 492 14.97 15.24 0.00
N ALA A 493 13.73 15.59 0.37
CA ALA A 493 13.08 15.11 1.60
C ALA A 493 11.93 14.14 1.29
N PHE A 494 10.92 14.55 0.51
CA PHE A 494 9.80 13.70 0.10
C PHE A 494 9.00 14.27 -1.08
N GLY A 495 8.27 13.40 -1.78
CA GLY A 495 7.10 13.75 -2.60
C GLY A 495 6.00 12.72 -2.38
N THR A 496 4.82 13.21 -2.00
CA THR A 496 3.57 12.42 -1.91
C THR A 496 3.16 11.84 -3.26
N VAL A 497 2.21 10.90 -3.29
CA VAL A 497 1.78 10.21 -4.51
C VAL A 497 1.53 11.18 -5.67
N MET A 498 0.71 12.23 -5.47
CA MET A 498 0.42 13.29 -6.46
C MET A 498 1.54 14.32 -6.62
N SER A 499 2.81 13.94 -6.59
CA SER A 499 3.96 14.86 -6.73
C SER A 499 4.98 14.28 -7.69
N TYR A 500 5.75 15.13 -8.38
CA TYR A 500 6.94 14.71 -9.13
C TYR A 500 8.24 14.90 -8.33
N ILE A 501 8.15 15.38 -7.09
CA ILE A 501 9.31 15.61 -6.24
C ILE A 501 9.79 14.28 -5.65
N SER A 502 11.10 14.15 -5.48
CA SER A 502 11.78 12.91 -5.03
C SER A 502 12.58 13.16 -3.73
N PRO A 503 12.79 12.15 -2.87
CA PRO A 503 12.33 10.75 -2.98
C PRO A 503 10.81 10.61 -2.81
N ARG A 504 10.21 9.57 -3.40
CA ARG A 504 8.76 9.31 -3.33
C ARG A 504 8.36 8.72 -1.98
N VAL A 505 7.12 8.96 -1.55
CA VAL A 505 6.50 8.28 -0.41
C VAL A 505 5.09 7.81 -0.74
N ALA A 506 4.68 6.65 -0.20
CA ALA A 506 3.34 6.09 -0.40
C ALA A 506 2.30 6.76 0.52
N LEU A 507 2.24 8.10 0.49
CA LEU A 507 1.23 8.89 1.19
C LEU A 507 0.70 9.99 0.27
N PHE A 508 -0.57 10.32 0.44
CA PHE A 508 -1.22 11.48 -0.15
C PHE A 508 -1.04 12.72 0.72
N SER A 509 -1.17 13.91 0.13
CA SER A 509 -0.94 15.16 0.85
C SER A 509 -2.02 15.44 1.89
N SER A 510 -1.59 15.87 3.08
CA SER A 510 -2.46 16.35 4.15
C SER A 510 -1.65 17.09 5.22
N PRO A 511 -2.14 18.20 5.79
CA PRO A 511 -1.48 18.89 6.92
C PRO A 511 -1.46 18.06 8.22
N GLN A 512 -2.23 16.97 8.29
CA GLN A 512 -2.33 16.11 9.48
C GLN A 512 -1.40 14.88 9.44
N LEU A 513 -0.76 14.60 8.30
CA LEU A 513 0.13 13.45 8.11
C LEU A 513 1.60 13.87 8.12
N LYS A 514 2.49 12.91 8.43
CA LYS A 514 3.96 13.07 8.39
C LYS A 514 4.54 12.19 7.30
N CYS A 515 5.29 12.79 6.38
CA CYS A 515 5.70 12.12 5.13
C CYS A 515 7.13 11.61 5.15
N THR A 516 8.08 12.44 5.60
CA THR A 516 9.31 11.89 6.14
C THR A 516 9.08 11.48 7.58
N SER A 517 9.91 10.55 8.05
CA SER A 517 9.99 10.24 9.47
C SER A 517 10.34 11.48 10.33
N ALA A 518 10.88 12.56 9.75
CA ALA A 518 11.28 13.81 10.43
C ALA A 518 10.13 14.60 11.08
N GLY A 519 8.88 14.17 10.91
CA GLY A 519 7.72 15.00 11.20
C GLY A 519 7.51 16.11 10.18
N ALA A 520 8.19 16.08 9.02
CA ALA A 520 7.88 16.95 7.89
C ALA A 520 6.45 16.66 7.43
N VAL A 521 5.63 17.71 7.37
CA VAL A 521 4.19 17.60 7.16
C VAL A 521 3.94 17.19 5.70
N CYS A 522 3.06 16.21 5.48
CA CYS A 522 2.68 15.76 4.14
C CYS A 522 1.95 16.81 3.29
N GLY A 523 1.65 18.00 3.80
CA GLY A 523 0.79 18.95 3.12
C GLY A 523 0.61 20.25 3.89
N THR A 524 -0.25 21.10 3.35
CA THR A 524 -0.65 22.39 3.93
C THR A 524 -2.16 22.53 3.84
N ALA A 525 -2.74 23.64 4.32
CA ALA A 525 -4.15 23.96 4.08
C ALA A 525 -4.52 24.03 2.57
N THR A 526 -3.51 24.13 1.68
CA THR A 526 -3.70 24.21 0.22
C THR A 526 -3.11 23.03 -0.55
N GLU A 527 -2.62 22.01 0.16
CA GLU A 527 -1.99 20.80 -0.40
C GLU A 527 -2.50 19.61 0.43
N ASN A 528 -3.74 19.19 0.17
CA ASN A 528 -4.51 18.26 1.01
C ASN A 528 -5.41 17.34 0.16
N VAL A 529 -4.79 16.44 -0.61
CA VAL A 529 -5.48 15.40 -1.39
C VAL A 529 -6.35 14.51 -0.50
N VAL A 530 -5.96 14.21 0.74
CA VAL A 530 -6.76 13.35 1.62
C VAL A 530 -8.15 13.94 1.89
N ALA A 531 -8.24 15.25 2.20
CA ALA A 531 -9.55 15.91 2.37
C ALA A 531 -10.37 15.97 1.06
N SER A 532 -9.70 16.03 -0.09
CA SER A 532 -10.36 16.01 -1.41
C SER A 532 -10.97 14.62 -1.68
N VAL A 533 -10.17 13.58 -1.51
CA VAL A 533 -10.57 12.17 -1.68
C VAL A 533 -11.69 11.77 -0.71
N LEU A 534 -11.64 12.23 0.55
CA LEU A 534 -12.69 11.97 1.54
C LEU A 534 -14.07 12.51 1.10
N GLN A 535 -14.12 13.53 0.25
CA GLN A 535 -15.35 14.11 -0.31
C GLN A 535 -15.76 13.49 -1.66
N THR A 536 -14.81 13.07 -2.51
CA THR A 536 -15.10 12.53 -3.86
C THR A 536 -15.33 11.01 -3.89
N LYS A 537 -14.72 10.24 -2.97
CA LYS A 537 -14.71 8.76 -2.99
C LYS A 537 -16.08 8.09 -3.08
N SER A 538 -17.08 8.63 -2.38
CA SER A 538 -18.45 8.09 -2.37
C SER A 538 -19.18 8.30 -3.70
N THR A 539 -18.90 9.43 -4.37
CA THR A 539 -19.42 9.72 -5.71
C THR A 539 -18.87 8.72 -6.73
N VAL A 540 -17.58 8.40 -6.66
CA VAL A 540 -16.94 7.40 -7.54
C VAL A 540 -17.44 5.98 -7.22
N ALA A 541 -17.49 5.60 -5.93
CA ALA A 541 -17.94 4.27 -5.53
C ALA A 541 -19.38 3.95 -6.00
N ALA A 542 -20.26 4.96 -6.01
CA ALA A 542 -21.64 4.84 -6.51
C ALA A 542 -21.76 4.57 -8.02
N LEU A 543 -20.68 4.72 -8.80
CA LEU A 543 -20.62 4.34 -10.23
C LEU A 543 -20.39 2.83 -10.43
N GLY A 544 -20.15 2.09 -9.35
CA GLY A 544 -20.01 0.63 -9.33
C GLY A 544 -21.13 -0.05 -8.54
N LYS A 545 -21.08 -1.38 -8.43
CA LYS A 545 -22.00 -2.18 -7.61
C LYS A 545 -21.26 -2.66 -6.37
N THR A 546 -21.63 -2.18 -5.18
CA THR A 546 -21.04 -2.64 -3.90
C THR A 546 -21.16 -4.15 -3.72
N THR A 547 -22.27 -4.74 -4.18
CA THR A 547 -22.55 -6.19 -4.16
C THR A 547 -21.92 -6.98 -5.30
N ALA A 548 -21.10 -6.38 -6.16
CA ALA A 548 -20.39 -7.14 -7.21
C ALA A 548 -19.55 -8.25 -6.59
N THR A 549 -19.81 -9.49 -6.99
CA THR A 549 -18.98 -10.65 -6.63
C THR A 549 -17.68 -10.59 -7.42
N THR A 550 -16.57 -10.87 -6.75
CA THR A 550 -15.27 -11.00 -7.41
C THR A 550 -15.13 -12.40 -8.00
N VAL A 551 -15.65 -12.53 -9.22
CA VAL A 551 -15.57 -13.73 -10.06
C VAL A 551 -14.98 -13.39 -11.41
N ALA A 552 -14.46 -14.40 -12.11
CA ALA A 552 -14.16 -14.26 -13.54
C ALA A 552 -15.46 -14.04 -14.34
N SER A 553 -15.33 -13.59 -15.59
CA SER A 553 -16.46 -13.30 -16.48
C SER A 553 -17.34 -14.52 -16.83
N ASP A 554 -16.88 -15.73 -16.54
CA ASP A 554 -17.63 -16.99 -16.64
C ASP A 554 -18.26 -17.44 -15.31
N GLY A 555 -18.24 -16.59 -14.28
CA GLY A 555 -18.77 -16.89 -12.95
C GLY A 555 -17.89 -17.82 -12.10
N SER A 556 -16.68 -18.17 -12.57
CA SER A 556 -15.75 -18.98 -11.79
C SER A 556 -15.05 -18.19 -10.67
N PHE A 557 -14.73 -18.90 -9.60
CA PHE A 557 -14.06 -18.41 -8.41
C PHE A 557 -12.67 -19.04 -8.30
N MET A 558 -11.69 -18.28 -7.84
CA MET A 558 -10.30 -18.75 -7.71
C MET A 558 -10.01 -19.17 -6.26
N VAL A 559 -9.39 -20.33 -6.12
CA VAL A 559 -9.04 -20.95 -4.84
C VAL A 559 -7.58 -21.38 -4.90
N SER A 560 -6.76 -21.09 -3.89
CA SER A 560 -5.31 -21.33 -4.01
C SER A 560 -4.69 -21.86 -2.72
N GLY A 561 -3.64 -22.66 -2.88
CA GLY A 561 -2.93 -23.33 -1.80
C GLY A 561 -1.47 -23.60 -2.17
N TRP A 562 -0.74 -24.33 -1.33
CA TRP A 562 0.70 -24.51 -1.49
C TRP A 562 1.09 -25.96 -1.71
N LEU A 563 2.05 -26.19 -2.60
CA LEU A 563 2.78 -27.43 -2.77
C LEU A 563 4.22 -27.20 -2.28
N LEU A 564 4.60 -27.92 -1.23
CA LEU A 564 5.80 -27.67 -0.44
C LEU A 564 6.67 -28.93 -0.36
N ASN A 565 7.97 -28.75 -0.12
CA ASN A 565 8.83 -29.81 0.38
C ASN A 565 8.58 -30.05 1.88
N THR A 566 9.09 -31.16 2.43
CA THR A 566 9.00 -31.47 3.88
C THR A 566 9.58 -30.39 4.80
N ASN A 567 10.56 -29.62 4.34
CA ASN A 567 11.17 -28.50 5.07
C ASN A 567 10.39 -27.17 4.91
N GLY A 568 9.23 -27.17 4.25
CA GLY A 568 8.39 -25.99 4.05
C GLY A 568 8.89 -25.00 2.99
N THR A 569 9.90 -25.33 2.18
CA THR A 569 10.20 -24.57 0.96
C THR A 569 9.22 -24.92 -0.17
N PRO A 570 9.03 -24.06 -1.18
CA PRO A 570 8.09 -24.35 -2.25
C PRO A 570 8.59 -25.50 -3.13
N PHE A 571 7.70 -26.43 -3.48
CA PHE A 571 7.99 -27.46 -4.47
C PHE A 571 7.50 -26.97 -5.84
N THR A 572 8.44 -26.74 -6.74
CA THR A 572 8.23 -26.14 -8.08
C THR A 572 8.31 -27.15 -9.21
N GLY A 573 8.48 -28.44 -8.89
CA GLY A 573 8.49 -29.53 -9.86
C GLY A 573 7.12 -29.85 -10.44
N ALA A 574 7.10 -30.68 -11.49
CA ALA A 574 5.86 -31.10 -12.13
C ALA A 574 4.95 -31.88 -11.16
N ALA A 575 3.71 -31.44 -11.04
CA ALA A 575 2.68 -32.06 -10.21
C ALA A 575 1.35 -32.12 -10.96
N THR A 576 0.56 -33.15 -10.65
CA THR A 576 -0.78 -33.35 -11.21
C THR A 576 -1.82 -33.27 -10.10
N PHE A 577 -2.98 -32.68 -10.39
CA PHE A 577 -4.08 -32.55 -9.45
C PHE A 577 -5.27 -33.37 -9.95
N LYS A 578 -5.74 -34.30 -9.12
CA LYS A 578 -7.00 -35.02 -9.36
C LYS A 578 -8.08 -34.37 -8.51
N VAL A 579 -9.18 -33.98 -9.13
CA VAL A 579 -10.32 -33.32 -8.48
C VAL A 579 -11.56 -34.16 -8.74
N ASN A 580 -12.39 -34.42 -7.72
CA ASN A 580 -13.60 -35.23 -7.88
C ASN A 580 -14.82 -34.44 -8.42
N THR A 581 -14.71 -33.12 -8.47
CA THR A 581 -15.79 -32.20 -8.86
C THR A 581 -15.64 -31.81 -10.32
N ALA A 582 -16.66 -32.06 -11.13
CA ALA A 582 -16.63 -31.76 -12.56
C ALA A 582 -16.39 -30.26 -12.84
N GLY A 583 -15.61 -29.96 -13.88
CA GLY A 583 -15.30 -28.59 -14.32
C GLY A 583 -14.31 -27.82 -13.45
N VAL A 584 -13.90 -28.34 -12.29
CA VAL A 584 -12.84 -27.74 -11.46
C VAL A 584 -11.47 -28.13 -12.00
N SER A 585 -10.60 -27.15 -12.26
CA SER A 585 -9.24 -27.39 -12.76
C SER A 585 -8.20 -26.73 -11.87
N CYS A 586 -7.18 -27.50 -11.45
CA CYS A 586 -6.10 -27.04 -10.56
C CYS A 586 -4.74 -27.22 -11.22
N ALA A 587 -3.85 -26.24 -11.06
CA ALA A 587 -2.48 -26.27 -11.56
C ALA A 587 -1.51 -25.54 -10.64
N SER A 588 -0.31 -26.10 -10.46
CA SER A 588 0.85 -25.43 -9.87
C SER A 588 1.68 -24.71 -10.95
N GLY A 589 2.75 -24.02 -10.53
CA GLY A 589 3.72 -23.40 -11.41
C GLY A 589 5.05 -23.14 -10.70
N SER A 590 5.79 -22.14 -11.17
CA SER A 590 7.15 -21.76 -10.77
C SER A 590 7.32 -21.36 -9.29
N THR A 591 6.25 -21.02 -8.58
CA THR A 591 6.33 -20.48 -7.20
C THR A 591 6.04 -21.50 -6.11
N GLY A 592 5.53 -22.68 -6.46
CA GLY A 592 4.98 -23.67 -5.52
C GLY A 592 3.59 -23.31 -4.97
N LEU A 593 3.02 -22.15 -5.30
CA LEU A 593 1.57 -21.94 -5.17
C LEU A 593 0.88 -22.78 -6.27
N TYR A 594 -0.27 -23.37 -5.94
CA TYR A 594 -1.21 -23.91 -6.91
C TYR A 594 -2.54 -23.15 -6.85
N MET A 595 -3.15 -22.96 -8.02
CA MET A 595 -4.42 -22.27 -8.19
C MET A 595 -5.43 -23.22 -8.81
N CYS A 596 -6.65 -23.20 -8.27
CA CYS A 596 -7.82 -23.93 -8.74
C CYS A 596 -8.87 -22.94 -9.26
N LYS A 597 -9.31 -23.13 -10.50
CA LYS A 597 -10.48 -22.47 -11.07
C LYS A 597 -11.71 -23.31 -10.75
N VAL A 598 -12.68 -22.74 -10.06
CA VAL A 598 -13.89 -23.43 -9.60
C VAL A 598 -15.12 -22.81 -10.29
N PRO A 599 -15.90 -23.56 -11.10
CA PRO A 599 -17.12 -23.06 -11.73
C PRO A 599 -18.16 -22.52 -10.74
N ALA A 600 -19.17 -21.82 -11.24
CA ALA A 600 -20.36 -21.46 -10.45
C ALA A 600 -21.08 -22.70 -9.89
N GLY A 601 -21.87 -22.53 -8.82
CA GLY A 601 -22.66 -23.60 -8.19
C GLY A 601 -21.90 -24.57 -7.27
N VAL A 602 -20.61 -24.82 -7.51
CA VAL A 602 -19.78 -25.73 -6.69
C VAL A 602 -19.59 -25.20 -5.26
N SER A 603 -20.17 -25.85 -4.24
CA SER A 603 -20.08 -25.44 -2.83
C SER A 603 -18.94 -26.08 -2.04
N SER A 604 -18.33 -27.15 -2.55
CA SER A 604 -17.15 -27.80 -1.98
C SER A 604 -16.31 -28.44 -3.08
N VAL A 605 -15.00 -28.54 -2.86
CA VAL A 605 -14.05 -29.21 -3.76
C VAL A 605 -13.25 -30.20 -2.94
N THR A 606 -13.09 -31.43 -3.46
CA THR A 606 -12.14 -32.42 -2.94
C THR A 606 -11.09 -32.73 -3.98
N LEU A 607 -9.81 -32.62 -3.61
CA LEU A 607 -8.69 -32.84 -4.51
C LEU A 607 -7.50 -33.53 -3.84
N SER A 608 -6.68 -34.18 -4.66
CA SER A 608 -5.39 -34.77 -4.30
C SER A 608 -4.31 -34.30 -5.27
N ALA A 609 -3.12 -34.01 -4.75
CA ALA A 609 -1.93 -33.72 -5.55
C ALA A 609 -1.05 -34.97 -5.67
N ALA A 610 -0.49 -35.22 -6.85
CA ALA A 610 0.39 -36.36 -7.13
C ALA A 610 1.63 -35.91 -7.91
N VAL A 611 2.80 -36.35 -7.44
CA VAL A 611 4.13 -36.08 -8.01
C VAL A 611 4.78 -37.41 -8.34
N VAL A 612 5.40 -37.54 -9.52
CA VAL A 612 5.98 -38.80 -9.98
C VAL A 612 7.14 -39.23 -9.07
N GLY A 613 7.08 -40.47 -8.56
CA GLY A 613 8.12 -41.03 -7.69
C GLY A 613 8.22 -40.42 -6.29
N ARG A 614 7.22 -39.67 -5.83
CA ARG A 614 7.18 -39.01 -4.51
C ARG A 614 5.87 -39.26 -3.78
N ALA A 615 5.91 -39.30 -2.45
CA ALA A 615 4.71 -39.36 -1.64
C ALA A 615 4.20 -37.94 -1.35
N VAL A 616 2.88 -37.75 -1.26
CA VAL A 616 2.26 -36.44 -1.03
C VAL A 616 1.32 -36.50 0.17
N SER A 617 1.38 -35.50 1.04
CA SER A 617 0.70 -35.48 2.34
C SER A 617 0.00 -34.12 2.57
N PRO A 618 -1.31 -34.06 2.87
CA PRO A 618 -2.25 -35.18 2.92
C PRO A 618 -2.48 -35.80 1.55
N THR A 619 -2.92 -37.06 1.50
CA THR A 619 -3.19 -37.78 0.24
C THR A 619 -4.47 -37.31 -0.46
N LEU A 620 -5.40 -36.71 0.30
CA LEU A 620 -6.67 -36.16 -0.17
C LEU A 620 -7.02 -34.97 0.73
N SER A 621 -7.73 -33.97 0.20
CA SER A 621 -8.27 -32.89 1.03
C SER A 621 -9.53 -32.27 0.45
N THR A 622 -10.39 -31.77 1.34
CA THR A 622 -11.70 -31.19 1.03
C THR A 622 -11.83 -29.82 1.68
N PHE A 623 -12.34 -28.83 0.95
CA PHE A 623 -12.69 -27.52 1.50
C PHE A 623 -14.04 -27.02 0.98
N GLY A 624 -14.69 -26.17 1.77
CA GLY A 624 -15.92 -25.47 1.39
C GLY A 624 -15.64 -24.17 0.65
N ILE A 625 -16.60 -23.73 -0.19
CA ILE A 625 -16.51 -22.49 -0.97
C ILE A 625 -17.77 -21.66 -0.72
N ASN A 626 -17.65 -20.69 0.19
CA ASN A 626 -18.68 -19.67 0.38
C ASN A 626 -18.39 -18.48 -0.55
N ARG A 627 -19.17 -18.33 -1.63
CA ARG A 627 -19.07 -17.17 -2.55
C ARG A 627 -19.73 -15.90 -1.98
N LEU A 628 -20.63 -16.02 -1.00
CA LEU A 628 -21.41 -14.88 -0.49
C LEU A 628 -20.62 -14.05 0.55
N SER A 629 -19.63 -14.65 1.21
CA SER A 629 -18.77 -13.94 2.16
C SER A 629 -17.70 -13.08 1.49
N ASN A 630 -17.47 -13.20 0.18
CA ASN A 630 -16.32 -12.65 -0.55
C ASN A 630 -14.95 -12.95 0.13
N THR A 631 -14.87 -13.98 0.97
CA THR A 631 -13.64 -14.40 1.66
C THR A 631 -12.81 -15.31 0.75
N PRO A 632 -11.55 -14.98 0.46
CA PRO A 632 -10.65 -15.85 -0.28
C PRO A 632 -10.50 -17.22 0.39
N VAL A 633 -10.57 -18.29 -0.40
CA VAL A 633 -10.49 -19.66 0.12
C VAL A 633 -9.04 -20.12 0.12
N ASN A 634 -8.47 -20.24 1.32
CA ASN A 634 -7.18 -20.88 1.54
C ASN A 634 -7.32 -22.40 1.34
N ALA A 635 -6.79 -22.91 0.24
CA ALA A 635 -6.73 -24.33 -0.03
C ALA A 635 -5.58 -25.02 0.73
N THR A 636 -5.64 -26.34 0.78
CA THR A 636 -4.75 -27.20 1.57
C THR A 636 -3.29 -27.06 1.15
N ARG A 637 -2.38 -27.17 2.13
CA ARG A 637 -0.94 -27.29 1.90
C ARG A 637 -0.58 -28.76 1.73
N PHE A 638 -0.03 -29.11 0.57
CA PHE A 638 0.45 -30.45 0.24
C PHE A 638 1.96 -30.50 0.40
N TYR A 639 2.47 -31.50 1.12
CA TYR A 639 3.88 -31.71 1.40
C TYR A 639 4.38 -32.93 0.62
N VAL A 640 5.31 -32.68 -0.30
CA VAL A 640 6.00 -33.68 -1.13
C VAL A 640 7.16 -34.27 -0.32
N LYS A 641 7.26 -35.60 -0.35
CA LYS A 641 8.25 -36.44 0.33
C LYS A 641 8.99 -37.28 -0.69
#